data_AF-A0A285LV04-F1
#
_entry.id   AF-A0A285LV04-F1
#
_cell.length_a   1.000
_cell.length_b   1.000
_cell.length_c   1.000
_cell.angle_alpha   90.00
_cell.angle_beta   90.00
_cell.angle_gamma   90.00
#
_symmetry.space_group_name_H-M   'P 1'
#
loop_
_entity.id
_entity.type
_entity.pdbx_description
1 polymer ?
#
loop_
_entity_poly.entity_id
_entity_poly.type
_entity_poly.pdbx_seq_one_letter_code
_entity_poly.pdbx_strand_id
1 'polypeptide(L)'
;MHAFDPNDYRKRVLAAVERRGGIDQSDPFELYDIPLDEAESLSDAEVSARVREVWGFWQRQRDHPKYRVLVGLLVENHDQLSYLLLDGSARRAEAIRIRHEREQRDAERYEMLDTAISRLVQRHGGVPAAKVPGLEEIGTMGGLSAAEVATRLRRHRIIEDAPQPAAPTGTLTDQRRQQIRGLLAEWGRLVDGPPAPTLLGLLGLDPSRATHTGEIRLRADALRARSRELPPGRMRVVLDELLVHVQDLLEPGGSVVDEYVASIVEDVTAELRPKVRAAVLVEDELVGEDYEFLLDEAIALGMDPHAAGRLLEDLAVELGSRAVGSARPTPAPSPSSAGRAAAPAPPRRQWEEPLKAARAALRGGRPQEAARHIAEARGLDPHNEGTTPIRSVSDDVERVLAEAARHWRVALAARAATRYVEALEHLRQLRRVAADVPPPTGSAASLDELLSEAERAVAEADRLVAAAAAGPSAERSRTLRAAQAACVDHPGASEALAATPVPAPGRVTATRMANGSVQIVWSPAPADDVAYRVTRLQPDGSWRVVGRTRGTELEDGGAPPGEVPVYAVAAAASGTYSEATRSDAGPEPQRLPTASADVHGRAARPPVEPASLDGHGRPADAGPAAQQGTTMVPGARAEHAAQPDSVDRSGSAESAGSASDMPPGSVVQQGSVSRPAPVSGYGRTANGDPAARTGAIEHDPSHTPGPGAEPDSSGRRAHAVPHAAVDRSGSATQAEPAVRQDVGGPPGSVIEAGAATDSGSASRPGPTAEQVSSPDSAQHGPVAQSAGSGASAEFPAGAATGAGVEPAVPLVSDDPMPSGIPVVTDLAERAGLLTFVWPTGITEVMVVARPERPPLAPDEPEARAWKVTNMRYEIDGGVRVPPDLPRPCHIAVASCRREPNGKLTVAAGFAPGARIHWTHA
;
A
#
# COMPACT_ATOMS: atom_id res chain seq x y z
N MET A 1 -33.34 -0.83 -33.39
CA MET A 1 -32.41 0.27 -33.73
C MET A 1 -33.18 1.34 -34.50
N HIS A 2 -33.04 2.61 -34.14
CA HIS A 2 -33.62 3.75 -34.87
C HIS A 2 -32.84 4.06 -36.15
N ALA A 3 -33.47 4.75 -37.10
CA ALA A 3 -32.79 5.29 -38.28
C ALA A 3 -31.85 6.45 -37.89
N PHE A 4 -30.69 6.55 -38.56
CA PHE A 4 -29.68 7.56 -38.26
C PHE A 4 -30.08 8.94 -38.79
N ASP A 5 -30.21 9.92 -37.90
CA ASP A 5 -30.33 11.34 -38.27
C ASP A 5 -29.00 12.08 -38.01
N PRO A 6 -28.27 12.53 -39.05
CA PRO A 6 -27.09 13.38 -38.93
C PRO A 6 -27.28 14.65 -38.09
N ASN A 7 -28.50 15.19 -37.99
CA ASN A 7 -28.78 16.40 -37.23
C ASN A 7 -29.04 16.12 -35.74
N ASP A 8 -29.76 15.05 -35.40
CA ASP A 8 -29.84 14.56 -34.02
C ASP A 8 -28.46 14.11 -33.50
N TYR A 9 -27.73 13.31 -34.27
CA TYR A 9 -26.41 12.78 -33.88
C TYR A 9 -25.41 13.90 -33.50
N ARG A 10 -25.40 15.04 -34.20
CA ARG A 10 -24.57 16.22 -33.83
C ARG A 10 -24.98 16.89 -32.52
N LYS A 11 -26.25 16.76 -32.09
CA LYS A 11 -26.82 17.38 -30.89
C LYS A 11 -26.78 16.46 -29.68
N ARG A 12 -27.04 15.16 -29.88
CA ARG A 12 -27.09 14.14 -28.82
C ARG A 12 -25.71 13.52 -28.57
N VAL A 13 -25.05 13.01 -29.61
CA VAL A 13 -23.76 12.30 -29.46
C VAL A 13 -22.60 13.29 -29.48
N LEU A 14 -22.27 13.92 -30.62
CA LEU A 14 -21.03 14.74 -30.71
C LEU A 14 -20.98 15.88 -29.69
N ALA A 15 -22.11 16.54 -29.39
CA ALA A 15 -22.15 17.60 -28.39
C ALA A 15 -22.05 17.11 -26.93
N ALA A 16 -22.28 15.82 -26.66
CA ALA A 16 -22.05 15.20 -25.35
C ALA A 16 -20.60 14.72 -25.20
N VAL A 17 -20.07 14.04 -26.22
CA VAL A 17 -18.66 13.60 -26.31
C VAL A 17 -17.71 14.79 -26.16
N GLU A 18 -17.94 15.88 -26.91
CA GLU A 18 -17.18 17.13 -26.82
C GLU A 18 -17.25 17.74 -25.41
N ARG A 19 -18.42 17.68 -24.74
CA ARG A 19 -18.62 18.24 -23.39
C ARG A 19 -17.91 17.41 -22.30
N ARG A 20 -17.78 16.10 -22.50
CA ARG A 20 -17.04 15.20 -21.59
C ARG A 20 -15.52 15.20 -21.82
N GLY A 21 -15.03 15.92 -22.84
CA GLY A 21 -13.60 16.10 -23.10
C GLY A 21 -13.00 15.20 -24.18
N GLY A 22 -13.80 14.40 -24.89
CA GLY A 22 -13.33 13.62 -26.05
C GLY A 22 -13.77 12.16 -26.07
N ILE A 23 -13.14 11.39 -26.95
CA ILE A 23 -13.50 10.00 -27.23
C ILE A 23 -13.22 9.06 -26.05
N ASP A 24 -12.19 9.34 -25.25
CA ASP A 24 -11.78 8.51 -24.11
C ASP A 24 -12.81 8.49 -22.96
N GLN A 25 -13.78 9.42 -23.00
CA GLN A 25 -14.86 9.59 -22.02
C GLN A 25 -16.22 9.20 -22.60
N SER A 26 -16.25 8.32 -23.61
CA SER A 26 -17.45 7.88 -24.34
C SER A 26 -17.29 6.44 -24.82
N ASP A 27 -18.36 5.65 -24.77
CA ASP A 27 -18.29 4.23 -25.14
C ASP A 27 -18.65 3.97 -26.62
N PRO A 28 -18.15 2.87 -27.25
CA PRO A 28 -18.41 2.59 -28.67
C PRO A 28 -19.89 2.54 -29.07
N PHE A 29 -20.78 2.10 -28.18
CA PHE A 29 -22.22 2.06 -28.45
C PHE A 29 -22.81 3.48 -28.58
N GLU A 30 -22.42 4.40 -27.70
CA GLU A 30 -22.77 5.82 -27.83
C GLU A 30 -22.16 6.45 -29.09
N LEU A 31 -20.88 6.18 -29.37
CA LEU A 31 -20.17 6.77 -30.52
C LEU A 31 -20.76 6.36 -31.87
N TYR A 32 -21.10 5.09 -32.06
CA TYR A 32 -21.74 4.59 -33.29
C TYR A 32 -23.27 4.66 -33.28
N ASP A 33 -23.89 5.27 -32.27
CA ASP A 33 -25.35 5.40 -32.15
C ASP A 33 -26.09 4.06 -32.26
N ILE A 34 -25.60 3.08 -31.49
CA ILE A 34 -26.15 1.73 -31.34
C ILE A 34 -26.74 1.62 -29.92
N PRO A 35 -28.03 1.28 -29.77
CA PRO A 35 -28.64 1.10 -28.45
C PRO A 35 -28.04 -0.13 -27.74
N LEU A 36 -27.44 0.11 -26.57
CA LEU A 36 -26.78 -0.91 -25.72
C LEU A 36 -27.74 -2.05 -25.33
N ASP A 37 -29.01 -1.74 -25.11
CA ASP A 37 -30.04 -2.69 -24.67
C ASP A 37 -30.50 -3.64 -25.80
N GLU A 38 -30.22 -3.31 -27.06
CA GLU A 38 -30.48 -4.19 -28.21
C GLU A 38 -29.23 -4.99 -28.65
N ALA A 39 -28.08 -4.85 -27.97
CA ALA A 39 -26.80 -5.41 -28.41
C ALA A 39 -26.82 -6.93 -28.66
N GLU A 40 -27.68 -7.64 -27.93
CA GLU A 40 -27.91 -9.09 -28.03
C GLU A 40 -28.85 -9.50 -29.18
N SER A 41 -29.77 -8.62 -29.59
CA SER A 41 -30.82 -8.92 -30.59
C SER A 41 -30.48 -8.40 -32.00
N LEU A 42 -29.61 -7.41 -32.11
CA LEU A 42 -29.15 -6.86 -33.39
C LEU A 42 -28.21 -7.83 -34.12
N SER A 43 -28.40 -7.95 -35.43
CA SER A 43 -27.51 -8.73 -36.30
C SER A 43 -26.24 -7.96 -36.67
N ASP A 44 -25.18 -8.71 -36.96
CA ASP A 44 -23.88 -8.16 -37.37
C ASP A 44 -23.98 -7.37 -38.68
N ALA A 45 -24.97 -7.69 -39.54
CA ALA A 45 -25.26 -6.96 -40.76
C ALA A 45 -25.86 -5.56 -40.50
N GLU A 46 -26.77 -5.44 -39.53
CA GLU A 46 -27.37 -4.17 -39.11
C GLU A 46 -26.33 -3.28 -38.42
N VAL A 47 -25.53 -3.85 -37.50
CA VAL A 47 -24.43 -3.14 -36.84
C VAL A 47 -23.38 -2.70 -37.87
N SER A 48 -22.98 -3.58 -38.79
CA SER A 48 -22.07 -3.22 -39.89
C SER A 48 -22.65 -2.16 -40.83
N ALA A 49 -23.97 -2.03 -40.96
CA ALA A 49 -24.60 -0.93 -41.70
C ALA A 49 -24.49 0.40 -40.92
N ARG A 50 -24.87 0.40 -39.64
CA ARG A 50 -24.79 1.58 -38.76
C ARG A 50 -23.34 2.10 -38.61
N VAL A 51 -22.37 1.22 -38.40
CA VAL A 51 -20.94 1.57 -38.30
C VAL A 51 -20.45 2.28 -39.57
N ARG A 52 -20.78 1.76 -40.77
CA ARG A 52 -20.42 2.39 -42.06
C ARG A 52 -21.16 3.72 -42.30
N GLU A 53 -22.43 3.79 -41.91
CA GLU A 53 -23.27 5.00 -42.03
C GLU A 53 -22.71 6.16 -41.21
N VAL A 54 -22.37 5.90 -39.93
CA VAL A 54 -21.78 6.87 -39.00
C VAL A 54 -20.36 7.26 -39.43
N TRP A 55 -19.51 6.31 -39.81
CA TRP A 55 -18.15 6.60 -40.30
C TRP A 55 -18.17 7.40 -41.60
N GLY A 56 -19.06 7.05 -42.53
CA GLY A 56 -19.31 7.83 -43.75
C GLY A 56 -19.86 9.23 -43.45
N PHE A 57 -20.56 9.44 -42.35
CA PHE A 57 -20.91 10.77 -41.85
C PHE A 57 -19.68 11.50 -41.27
N TRP A 58 -18.87 10.87 -40.42
CA TRP A 58 -17.64 11.46 -39.87
C TRP A 58 -16.66 11.91 -40.98
N GLN A 59 -16.42 11.08 -41.99
CA GLN A 59 -15.57 11.45 -43.14
C GLN A 59 -16.07 12.70 -43.87
N ARG A 60 -17.39 12.92 -43.94
CA ARG A 60 -18.02 14.13 -44.52
C ARG A 60 -18.06 15.33 -43.56
N GLN A 61 -17.51 15.22 -42.35
CA GLN A 61 -17.51 16.27 -41.31
C GLN A 61 -16.11 16.61 -40.77
N ARG A 62 -15.02 16.12 -41.39
CA ARG A 62 -13.64 16.40 -40.95
C ARG A 62 -13.31 17.91 -40.90
N ASP A 63 -13.95 18.72 -41.74
CA ASP A 63 -13.82 20.18 -41.76
C ASP A 63 -14.96 20.93 -41.04
N HIS A 64 -15.75 20.25 -40.21
CA HIS A 64 -16.87 20.87 -39.48
C HIS A 64 -16.36 21.92 -38.48
N PRO A 65 -16.81 23.20 -38.54
CA PRO A 65 -16.16 24.32 -37.85
C PRO A 65 -16.15 24.20 -36.31
N LYS A 66 -17.07 23.43 -35.72
CA LYS A 66 -17.08 23.14 -34.28
C LYS A 66 -16.43 21.79 -33.91
N TYR A 67 -16.45 20.79 -34.80
CA TYR A 67 -16.18 19.38 -34.42
C TYR A 67 -15.02 18.74 -35.18
N ARG A 68 -14.31 19.50 -36.04
CA ARG A 68 -13.16 19.04 -36.85
C ARG A 68 -12.12 18.24 -36.06
N VAL A 69 -11.81 18.62 -34.82
CA VAL A 69 -10.83 17.92 -33.97
C VAL A 69 -11.38 16.56 -33.52
N LEU A 70 -12.54 16.55 -32.86
CA LEU A 70 -13.21 15.33 -32.40
C LEU A 70 -13.50 14.36 -33.56
N VAL A 71 -13.98 14.86 -34.69
CA VAL A 71 -14.26 14.06 -35.90
C VAL A 71 -12.96 13.55 -36.55
N GLY A 72 -11.85 14.29 -36.46
CA GLY A 72 -10.52 13.80 -36.84
C GLY A 72 -10.14 12.56 -36.04
N LEU A 73 -10.19 12.65 -34.71
CA LEU A 73 -9.90 11.55 -33.79
C LEU A 73 -10.84 10.35 -34.01
N LEU A 74 -12.14 10.56 -34.21
CA LEU A 74 -13.11 9.50 -34.50
C LEU A 74 -12.85 8.78 -35.84
N VAL A 75 -12.36 9.49 -36.86
CA VAL A 75 -11.96 8.87 -38.13
C VAL A 75 -10.63 8.11 -37.99
N GLU A 76 -9.68 8.64 -37.22
CA GLU A 76 -8.35 8.04 -37.00
C GLU A 76 -8.40 6.79 -36.12
N ASN A 77 -9.33 6.71 -35.17
CA ASN A 77 -9.51 5.56 -34.28
C ASN A 77 -10.63 4.59 -34.74
N HIS A 78 -11.19 4.77 -35.95
CA HIS A 78 -12.36 4.01 -36.41
C HIS A 78 -12.18 2.49 -36.34
N ASP A 79 -11.03 1.96 -36.77
CA ASP A 79 -10.79 0.52 -36.80
C ASP A 79 -10.76 -0.08 -35.39
N GLN A 80 -10.15 0.63 -34.44
CA GLN A 80 -10.10 0.25 -33.02
C GLN A 80 -11.48 0.34 -32.34
N LEU A 81 -12.23 1.41 -32.61
CA LEU A 81 -13.53 1.65 -31.97
C LEU A 81 -14.65 0.74 -32.53
N SER A 82 -14.55 0.31 -33.80
CA SER A 82 -15.57 -0.53 -34.43
C SER A 82 -15.36 -2.03 -34.23
N TYR A 83 -14.11 -2.50 -34.07
CA TYR A 83 -13.75 -3.93 -34.08
C TYR A 83 -14.63 -4.80 -33.14
N LEU A 84 -14.83 -4.38 -31.88
CA LEU A 84 -15.61 -5.13 -30.90
C LEU A 84 -17.13 -5.11 -31.14
N LEU A 85 -17.63 -4.22 -32.00
CA LEU A 85 -19.06 -4.11 -32.31
C LEU A 85 -19.46 -4.99 -33.50
N LEU A 86 -18.55 -5.23 -34.44
CA LEU A 86 -18.84 -5.89 -35.71
C LEU A 86 -19.11 -7.40 -35.57
N ASP A 87 -18.48 -8.07 -34.60
CA ASP A 87 -18.76 -9.47 -34.26
C ASP A 87 -19.81 -9.60 -33.16
N GLY A 88 -20.78 -10.51 -33.34
CA GLY A 88 -21.88 -10.71 -32.39
C GLY A 88 -21.48 -11.27 -31.03
N SER A 89 -20.37 -11.99 -30.90
CA SER A 89 -19.88 -12.49 -29.61
C SER A 89 -19.12 -11.42 -28.83
N ALA A 90 -18.22 -10.69 -29.51
CA ALA A 90 -17.50 -9.55 -28.96
C ALA A 90 -18.46 -8.45 -28.51
N ARG A 91 -19.47 -8.11 -29.34
CA ARG A 91 -20.47 -7.09 -29.04
C ARG A 91 -21.24 -7.38 -27.76
N ARG A 92 -21.57 -8.64 -27.47
CA ARG A 92 -22.28 -9.02 -26.23
C ARG A 92 -21.37 -8.91 -25.00
N ALA A 93 -20.13 -9.37 -25.08
CA ALA A 93 -19.17 -9.24 -23.98
C ALA A 93 -18.87 -7.76 -23.66
N GLU A 94 -18.67 -6.95 -24.70
CA GLU A 94 -18.42 -5.52 -24.61
C GLU A 94 -19.64 -4.75 -24.08
N ALA A 95 -20.87 -5.16 -24.47
CA ALA A 95 -22.10 -4.59 -23.92
C ALA A 95 -22.25 -4.84 -22.41
N ILE A 96 -21.86 -6.03 -21.92
CA ILE A 96 -21.86 -6.35 -20.48
C ILE A 96 -20.84 -5.49 -19.73
N ARG A 97 -19.61 -5.35 -20.26
CA ARG A 97 -18.57 -4.48 -19.69
C ARG A 97 -19.05 -3.03 -19.58
N ILE A 98 -19.58 -2.47 -20.67
CA ILE A 98 -20.05 -1.08 -20.73
C ILE A 98 -21.30 -0.86 -19.86
N ARG A 99 -22.17 -1.87 -19.70
CA ARG A 99 -23.29 -1.80 -18.75
C ARG A 99 -22.78 -1.63 -17.32
N HIS A 100 -21.83 -2.46 -16.88
CA HIS A 100 -21.21 -2.31 -15.55
C HIS A 100 -20.42 -0.99 -15.40
N GLU A 101 -19.70 -0.53 -16.41
CA GLU A 101 -18.99 0.77 -16.35
C GLU A 101 -19.94 1.98 -16.31
N ARG A 102 -21.14 1.87 -16.91
CA ARG A 102 -22.20 2.87 -16.75
C ARG A 102 -22.83 2.80 -15.35
N GLU A 103 -23.12 1.60 -14.85
CA GLU A 103 -23.64 1.38 -13.49
C GLU A 103 -22.69 1.88 -12.40
N GLN A 104 -21.38 1.64 -12.55
CA GLN A 104 -20.33 2.13 -11.64
C GLN A 104 -20.26 3.66 -11.65
N ARG A 105 -20.16 4.29 -12.83
CA ARG A 105 -20.12 5.75 -12.94
C ARG A 105 -21.39 6.43 -12.42
N ASP A 106 -22.55 5.82 -12.58
CA ASP A 106 -23.77 6.34 -11.95
C ASP A 106 -23.77 6.11 -10.43
N ALA A 107 -23.28 4.98 -9.91
CA ALA A 107 -23.12 4.75 -8.48
C ALA A 107 -22.19 5.78 -7.82
N GLU A 108 -21.03 6.07 -8.43
CA GLU A 108 -20.07 7.11 -8.01
C GLU A 108 -20.74 8.50 -7.95
N ARG A 109 -21.54 8.88 -8.97
CA ARG A 109 -22.30 10.14 -8.97
C ARG A 109 -23.29 10.25 -7.79
N TYR A 110 -23.86 9.13 -7.34
CA TYR A 110 -24.78 9.11 -6.20
C TYR A 110 -24.10 8.91 -4.83
N GLU A 111 -22.87 8.39 -4.76
CA GLU A 111 -22.19 8.00 -3.51
C GLU A 111 -22.12 9.15 -2.49
N MET A 112 -21.69 10.33 -2.92
CA MET A 112 -21.54 11.50 -2.05
C MET A 112 -22.90 12.01 -1.52
N LEU A 113 -23.95 11.93 -2.34
CA LEU A 113 -25.32 12.27 -1.95
C LEU A 113 -25.89 11.24 -0.97
N ASP A 114 -25.78 9.95 -1.28
CA ASP A 114 -26.29 8.86 -0.44
C ASP A 114 -25.57 8.80 0.91
N THR A 115 -24.28 9.12 0.94
CA THR A 115 -23.50 9.28 2.18
C THR A 115 -24.03 10.44 3.02
N ALA A 116 -24.33 11.59 2.41
CA ALA A 116 -24.89 12.75 3.12
C ALA A 116 -26.32 12.48 3.64
N ILE A 117 -27.17 11.84 2.84
CA ILE A 117 -28.51 11.39 3.23
C ILE A 117 -28.41 10.39 4.40
N SER A 118 -27.54 9.39 4.31
CA SER A 118 -27.37 8.35 5.33
C SER A 118 -26.98 8.95 6.69
N ARG A 119 -26.05 9.91 6.70
CA ARG A 119 -25.64 10.63 7.93
C ARG A 119 -26.79 11.42 8.55
N LEU A 120 -27.63 12.08 7.73
CA LEU A 120 -28.80 12.80 8.23
C LEU A 120 -29.87 11.84 8.78
N VAL A 121 -30.17 10.76 8.06
CA VAL A 121 -31.14 9.74 8.49
C VAL A 121 -30.70 9.06 9.78
N GLN A 122 -29.42 8.72 9.94
CA GLN A 122 -28.87 8.18 11.19
C GLN A 122 -28.98 9.16 12.37
N ARG A 123 -28.75 10.47 12.13
CA ARG A 123 -28.75 11.50 13.18
C ARG A 123 -30.15 11.98 13.59
N HIS A 124 -31.12 11.97 12.67
CA HIS A 124 -32.43 12.60 12.85
C HIS A 124 -33.63 11.66 12.64
N GLY A 125 -33.42 10.39 12.27
CA GLY A 125 -34.48 9.45 11.91
C GLY A 125 -35.12 9.73 10.53
N GLY A 126 -34.53 10.63 9.76
CA GLY A 126 -35.02 11.13 8.46
C GLY A 126 -34.17 12.30 7.98
N VAL A 127 -34.58 12.95 6.88
CA VAL A 127 -33.90 14.13 6.32
C VAL A 127 -34.61 15.40 6.80
N PRO A 128 -33.95 16.30 7.55
CA PRO A 128 -34.58 17.56 7.98
C PRO A 128 -34.86 18.48 6.78
N ALA A 129 -36.02 19.14 6.77
CA ALA A 129 -36.48 19.97 5.65
C ALA A 129 -35.48 21.09 5.30
N ALA A 130 -34.92 21.77 6.30
CA ALA A 130 -33.92 22.82 6.14
C ALA A 130 -32.55 22.31 5.62
N LYS A 131 -32.37 20.99 5.41
CA LYS A 131 -31.17 20.39 4.83
C LYS A 131 -31.34 19.92 3.39
N VAL A 132 -32.57 19.92 2.85
CA VAL A 132 -32.83 19.54 1.45
C VAL A 132 -32.05 20.39 0.45
N PRO A 133 -31.97 21.75 0.55
CA PRO A 133 -31.20 22.56 -0.40
C PRO A 133 -29.70 22.22 -0.41
N GLY A 134 -29.11 21.94 0.75
CA GLY A 134 -27.70 21.51 0.85
C GLY A 134 -27.45 20.13 0.24
N LEU A 135 -28.47 19.26 0.16
CA LEU A 135 -28.38 17.98 -0.55
C LEU A 135 -28.52 18.16 -2.07
N GLU A 136 -29.22 19.20 -2.53
CA GLU A 136 -29.26 19.59 -3.94
C GLU A 136 -27.91 20.21 -4.37
N GLU A 137 -27.27 21.00 -3.52
CA GLU A 137 -25.89 21.49 -3.72
C GLU A 137 -24.88 20.32 -3.78
N ILE A 138 -24.94 19.38 -2.82
CA ILE A 138 -24.10 18.18 -2.81
C ILE A 138 -24.33 17.31 -4.05
N GLY A 139 -25.59 17.10 -4.45
CA GLY A 139 -25.91 16.40 -5.69
C GLY A 139 -25.35 17.11 -6.93
N THR A 140 -25.43 18.44 -6.97
CA THR A 140 -24.86 19.24 -8.08
C THR A 140 -23.35 19.08 -8.18
N MET A 141 -22.62 19.01 -7.04
CA MET A 141 -21.18 18.71 -7.02
C MET A 141 -20.87 17.29 -7.53
N GLY A 142 -21.77 16.32 -7.34
CA GLY A 142 -21.70 14.96 -7.91
C GLY A 142 -22.18 14.85 -9.36
N GLY A 143 -22.51 15.96 -10.03
CA GLY A 143 -23.04 15.94 -11.39
C GLY A 143 -24.47 15.38 -11.50
N LEU A 144 -25.28 15.55 -10.45
CA LEU A 144 -26.71 15.22 -10.43
C LEU A 144 -27.55 16.48 -10.64
N SER A 145 -28.66 16.36 -11.37
CA SER A 145 -29.70 17.40 -11.42
C SER A 145 -30.60 17.36 -10.18
N ALA A 146 -31.23 18.49 -9.84
CA ALA A 146 -32.22 18.55 -8.75
C ALA A 146 -33.38 17.53 -8.92
N ALA A 147 -33.72 17.14 -10.15
CA ALA A 147 -34.71 16.11 -10.42
C ALA A 147 -34.22 14.69 -10.05
N GLU A 148 -32.94 14.37 -10.27
CA GLU A 148 -32.32 13.13 -9.80
C GLU A 148 -32.24 13.13 -8.26
N VAL A 149 -31.79 14.24 -7.65
CA VAL A 149 -31.71 14.41 -6.19
C VAL A 149 -33.09 14.23 -5.53
N ALA A 150 -34.13 14.93 -6.00
CA ALA A 150 -35.50 14.78 -5.51
C ALA A 150 -36.09 13.38 -5.76
N THR A 151 -35.56 12.62 -6.72
CA THR A 151 -35.94 11.22 -6.96
C THR A 151 -35.19 10.25 -6.03
N ARG A 152 -33.97 10.59 -5.60
CA ARG A 152 -33.27 9.88 -4.51
C ARG A 152 -33.96 10.14 -3.17
N LEU A 153 -34.16 11.41 -2.81
CA LEU A 153 -34.77 11.85 -1.54
C LEU A 153 -36.17 11.28 -1.28
N ARG A 154 -36.97 11.04 -2.33
CA ARG A 154 -38.30 10.39 -2.20
C ARG A 154 -38.30 8.99 -1.58
N ARG A 155 -37.12 8.34 -1.42
CA ARG A 155 -36.96 7.08 -0.67
C ARG A 155 -36.86 7.28 0.85
N HIS A 156 -36.71 8.51 1.32
CA HIS A 156 -36.42 8.84 2.73
C HIS A 156 -37.52 9.74 3.32
N ARG A 157 -37.79 9.57 4.61
CA ARG A 157 -38.75 10.42 5.33
C ARG A 157 -38.15 11.83 5.50
N ILE A 158 -38.79 12.84 4.92
CA ILE A 158 -38.51 14.24 5.26
C ILE A 158 -39.17 14.56 6.61
N ILE A 159 -38.48 15.31 7.46
CA ILE A 159 -38.91 15.71 8.80
C ILE A 159 -38.93 17.24 8.86
N GLU A 160 -40.02 17.82 9.36
CA GLU A 160 -40.08 19.26 9.62
C GLU A 160 -39.19 19.64 10.81
N ASP A 161 -38.42 20.72 10.67
CA ASP A 161 -37.51 21.21 11.71
C ASP A 161 -38.29 21.79 12.91
N ALA A 162 -38.62 20.92 13.86
CA ALA A 162 -39.02 21.36 15.19
C ALA A 162 -37.89 22.21 15.81
N PRO A 163 -38.21 23.32 16.51
CA PRO A 163 -37.21 24.15 17.15
C PRO A 163 -36.56 23.37 18.31
N GLN A 164 -35.45 22.71 18.01
CA GLN A 164 -34.66 21.94 18.96
C GLN A 164 -34.28 22.87 20.13
N PRO A 165 -34.69 22.60 21.38
CA PRO A 165 -34.12 23.31 22.52
C PRO A 165 -32.61 23.05 22.52
N ALA A 166 -31.81 24.10 22.72
CA ALA A 166 -30.36 24.03 22.59
C ALA A 166 -29.81 22.85 23.42
N ALA A 167 -29.28 21.84 22.73
CA ALA A 167 -28.79 20.63 23.39
C ALA A 167 -27.64 21.02 24.34
N PRO A 168 -27.56 20.47 25.56
CA PRO A 168 -26.52 20.82 26.50
C PRO A 168 -25.16 20.43 25.91
N THR A 169 -24.27 21.40 25.74
CA THR A 169 -22.98 21.24 25.05
C THR A 169 -21.97 20.35 25.77
N GLY A 170 -22.31 19.86 26.98
CA GLY A 170 -21.40 19.13 27.87
C GLY A 170 -21.55 17.61 27.92
N THR A 171 -22.72 17.03 27.61
CA THR A 171 -22.96 15.59 27.85
C THR A 171 -22.27 14.70 26.81
N LEU A 172 -21.49 13.73 27.27
CA LEU A 172 -20.67 12.83 26.46
C LEU A 172 -21.46 11.58 26.06
N THR A 173 -22.08 11.61 24.88
CA THR A 173 -22.88 10.48 24.38
C THR A 173 -22.01 9.32 23.87
N ASP A 174 -22.52 8.08 23.93
CA ASP A 174 -21.82 6.87 23.45
C ASP A 174 -21.35 6.99 22.00
N GLN A 175 -22.17 7.59 21.13
CA GLN A 175 -21.80 7.87 19.74
C GLN A 175 -20.58 8.80 19.65
N ARG A 176 -20.48 9.79 20.55
CA ARG A 176 -19.32 10.70 20.64
C ARG A 176 -18.09 9.97 21.19
N ARG A 177 -18.24 9.06 22.16
CA ARG A 177 -17.16 8.19 22.66
C ARG A 177 -16.59 7.31 21.53
N GLN A 178 -17.47 6.65 20.77
CA GLN A 178 -17.09 5.81 19.63
C GLN A 178 -16.44 6.63 18.50
N GLN A 179 -16.93 7.83 18.19
CA GLN A 179 -16.31 8.73 17.22
C GLN A 179 -14.87 9.11 17.63
N ILE A 180 -14.67 9.50 18.90
CA ILE A 180 -13.35 9.86 19.43
C ILE A 180 -12.39 8.68 19.35
N ARG A 181 -12.82 7.47 19.78
CA ARG A 181 -11.99 6.25 19.64
C ARG A 181 -11.67 5.92 18.18
N GLY A 182 -12.63 6.08 17.27
CA GLY A 182 -12.42 5.88 15.83
C GLY A 182 -11.36 6.82 15.23
N LEU A 183 -11.45 8.11 15.56
CA LEU A 183 -10.50 9.13 15.10
C LEU A 183 -9.11 8.95 15.72
N LEU A 184 -9.00 8.61 17.01
CA LEU A 184 -7.71 8.33 17.67
C LEU A 184 -7.04 7.07 17.08
N ALA A 185 -7.82 6.01 16.83
CA ALA A 185 -7.32 4.81 16.16
C ALA A 185 -6.92 5.08 14.71
N GLU A 186 -7.56 6.01 14.00
CA GLU A 186 -7.15 6.44 12.66
C GLU A 186 -5.88 7.30 12.69
N TRP A 187 -5.78 8.25 13.64
CA TRP A 187 -4.57 9.03 13.88
C TRP A 187 -3.36 8.14 14.13
N GLY A 188 -3.50 7.11 14.98
CA GLY A 188 -2.48 6.08 15.22
C GLY A 188 -2.14 5.17 14.04
N ARG A 189 -2.89 5.23 12.92
CA ARG A 189 -2.53 4.58 11.64
C ARG A 189 -1.93 5.55 10.62
N LEU A 190 -1.96 6.85 10.88
CA LEU A 190 -1.50 7.90 9.97
C LEU A 190 -0.19 8.55 10.42
N VAL A 191 0.36 8.16 11.57
CA VAL A 191 1.56 8.77 12.18
C VAL A 191 2.51 7.69 12.68
N ASP A 192 3.78 7.80 12.30
CA ASP A 192 4.86 6.95 12.81
C ASP A 192 5.18 7.27 14.26
N GLY A 193 4.57 6.55 15.20
CA GLY A 193 4.77 6.73 16.64
C GLY A 193 3.87 5.84 17.50
N PRO A 194 3.99 5.91 18.83
CA PRO A 194 3.05 5.23 19.72
C PRO A 194 1.65 5.83 19.54
N PRO A 195 0.58 5.01 19.46
CA PRO A 195 -0.78 5.51 19.31
C PRO A 195 -1.20 6.28 20.57
N ALA A 196 -2.01 7.33 20.38
CA ALA A 196 -2.63 8.06 21.48
C ALA A 196 -3.99 7.42 21.82
N PRO A 197 -4.15 6.70 22.97
CA PRO A 197 -5.40 6.02 23.28
C PRO A 197 -6.54 6.96 23.70
N THR A 198 -6.21 8.17 24.18
CA THR A 198 -7.15 9.16 24.70
C THR A 198 -6.82 10.57 24.17
N LEU A 199 -7.78 11.51 24.26
CA LEU A 199 -7.55 12.91 23.91
C LEU A 199 -6.52 13.59 24.83
N LEU A 200 -6.35 13.11 26.06
CA LEU A 200 -5.27 13.54 26.95
C LEU A 200 -3.93 12.98 26.46
N GLY A 201 -3.87 11.71 26.08
CA GLY A 201 -2.69 11.09 25.44
C GLY A 201 -2.27 11.79 24.14
N LEU A 202 -3.22 12.29 23.35
CA LEU A 202 -2.96 13.11 22.15
C LEU A 202 -2.26 14.44 22.47
N LEU A 203 -2.49 15.00 23.67
CA LEU A 203 -1.77 16.15 24.20
C LEU A 203 -0.49 15.74 24.97
N GLY A 204 -0.17 14.45 25.05
CA GLY A 204 0.92 13.92 25.88
C GLY A 204 0.70 14.10 27.38
N LEU A 205 -0.57 14.09 27.81
CA LEU A 205 -1.01 14.24 29.20
C LEU A 205 -1.59 12.91 29.72
N ASP A 206 -1.25 12.60 30.97
CA ASP A 206 -1.81 11.50 31.75
C ASP A 206 -3.17 11.90 32.35
N PRO A 207 -4.11 10.96 32.62
CA PRO A 207 -5.40 11.25 33.27
C PRO A 207 -5.30 12.05 34.57
N SER A 208 -4.24 11.87 35.38
CA SER A 208 -4.00 12.68 36.60
C SER A 208 -3.81 14.18 36.32
N ARG A 209 -3.49 14.58 35.08
CA ARG A 209 -3.37 15.97 34.63
C ARG A 209 -4.68 16.56 34.12
N ALA A 210 -5.80 15.82 34.10
CA ALA A 210 -7.10 16.30 33.61
C ALA A 210 -7.56 17.63 34.26
N THR A 211 -7.22 17.85 35.53
CA THR A 211 -7.52 19.07 36.29
C THR A 211 -6.69 20.30 35.85
N HIS A 212 -5.59 20.10 35.13
CA HIS A 212 -4.61 21.14 34.77
C HIS A 212 -5.03 21.86 33.48
N THR A 213 -6.23 22.46 33.49
CA THR A 213 -6.87 23.11 32.32
C THR A 213 -5.97 24.13 31.59
N GLY A 214 -5.05 24.81 32.31
CA GLY A 214 -4.06 25.71 31.72
C GLY A 214 -2.97 24.99 30.90
N GLU A 215 -2.53 23.82 31.35
CA GLU A 215 -1.58 22.97 30.59
C GLU A 215 -2.27 22.34 29.37
N ILE A 216 -3.53 21.90 29.53
CA ILE A 216 -4.36 21.38 28.44
C ILE A 216 -4.47 22.40 27.29
N ARG A 217 -4.90 23.64 27.58
CA ARG A 217 -5.05 24.69 26.55
C ARG A 217 -3.71 25.03 25.88
N LEU A 218 -2.63 25.18 26.66
CA LEU A 218 -1.28 25.44 26.14
C LEU A 218 -0.83 24.37 25.13
N ARG A 219 -1.06 23.09 25.44
CA ARG A 219 -0.70 21.98 24.57
C ARG A 219 -1.65 21.83 23.37
N ALA A 220 -2.94 22.10 23.55
CA ALA A 220 -3.92 22.14 22.46
C ALA A 220 -3.58 23.24 21.45
N ASP A 221 -3.20 24.44 21.87
CA ASP A 221 -2.76 25.51 20.98
C ASP A 221 -1.44 25.20 20.25
N ALA A 222 -0.49 24.52 20.91
CA ALA A 222 0.71 24.02 20.26
C ALA A 222 0.42 22.90 19.24
N LEU A 223 -0.64 22.10 19.44
CA LEU A 223 -1.08 21.09 18.48
C LEU A 223 -1.87 21.72 17.32
N ARG A 224 -2.72 22.73 17.59
CA ARG A 224 -3.35 23.57 16.56
C ARG A 224 -2.34 24.30 15.68
N ALA A 225 -1.23 24.78 16.24
CA ALA A 225 -0.15 25.40 15.48
C ALA A 225 0.43 24.41 14.44
N ARG A 226 0.84 23.22 14.90
CA ARG A 226 1.33 22.14 14.03
C ARG A 226 0.31 21.69 12.98
N SER A 227 -0.99 21.62 13.32
CA SER A 227 -2.03 21.27 12.33
C SER A 227 -2.11 22.25 11.16
N ARG A 228 -1.86 23.56 11.38
CA ARG A 228 -1.83 24.56 10.31
C ARG A 228 -0.64 24.38 9.36
N GLU A 229 0.48 23.88 9.87
CA GLU A 229 1.72 23.61 9.14
C GLU A 229 1.63 22.32 8.29
N LEU A 230 0.73 21.40 8.63
CA LEU A 230 0.48 20.19 7.84
C LEU A 230 -0.14 20.51 6.47
N PRO A 231 0.30 19.85 5.38
CA PRO A 231 -0.36 19.91 4.08
C PRO A 231 -1.85 19.51 4.14
N PRO A 232 -2.69 20.00 3.19
CA PRO A 232 -4.07 19.55 3.09
C PRO A 232 -4.13 18.06 2.71
N GLY A 233 -4.66 17.23 3.61
CA GLY A 233 -4.73 15.77 3.45
C GLY A 233 -5.37 15.09 4.67
N ARG A 234 -5.57 13.76 4.61
CA ARG A 234 -6.37 13.03 5.61
C ARG A 234 -5.83 13.15 7.04
N MET A 235 -4.50 13.11 7.22
CA MET A 235 -3.82 13.32 8.50
C MET A 235 -4.27 14.62 9.20
N ARG A 236 -4.28 15.73 8.45
CA ARG A 236 -4.72 17.05 8.96
C ARG A 236 -6.22 17.08 9.27
N VAL A 237 -7.06 16.49 8.43
CA VAL A 237 -8.51 16.41 8.67
C VAL A 237 -8.82 15.65 9.97
N VAL A 238 -8.19 14.49 10.19
CA VAL A 238 -8.34 13.72 11.43
C VAL A 238 -7.84 14.50 12.64
N LEU A 239 -6.72 15.23 12.53
CA LEU A 239 -6.20 16.08 13.60
C LEU A 239 -7.12 17.27 13.93
N ASP A 240 -7.63 17.96 12.91
CA ASP A 240 -8.55 19.09 13.08
C ASP A 240 -9.89 18.61 13.69
N GLU A 241 -10.42 17.44 13.32
CA GLU A 241 -11.58 16.82 13.96
C GLU A 241 -11.30 16.44 15.43
N LEU A 242 -10.14 15.86 15.75
CA LEU A 242 -9.73 15.56 17.13
C LEU A 242 -9.56 16.83 17.97
N LEU A 243 -9.05 17.91 17.39
CA LEU A 243 -8.88 19.21 18.07
C LEU A 243 -10.22 19.88 18.42
N VAL A 244 -11.29 19.63 17.65
CA VAL A 244 -12.65 20.03 18.04
C VAL A 244 -13.12 19.24 19.28
N HIS A 245 -12.84 17.93 19.35
CA HIS A 245 -13.16 17.15 20.54
C HIS A 245 -12.33 17.57 21.78
N VAL A 246 -11.07 17.96 21.61
CA VAL A 246 -10.25 18.57 22.68
C VAL A 246 -10.87 19.89 23.18
N GLN A 247 -11.30 20.75 22.24
CA GLN A 247 -11.92 22.05 22.56
C GLN A 247 -13.23 21.91 23.34
N ASP A 248 -14.06 20.95 22.97
CA ASP A 248 -15.38 20.75 23.57
C ASP A 248 -15.35 19.98 24.89
N LEU A 249 -14.37 19.09 25.11
CA LEU A 249 -14.34 18.18 26.26
C LEU A 249 -13.22 18.44 27.27
N LEU A 250 -12.04 18.90 26.84
CA LEU A 250 -10.88 19.07 27.72
C LEU A 250 -10.63 20.53 28.09
N GLU A 251 -10.76 21.46 27.15
CA GLU A 251 -10.51 22.88 27.40
C GLU A 251 -11.50 23.60 28.32
N PRO A 252 -12.77 23.18 28.51
CA PRO A 252 -13.66 23.82 29.48
C PRO A 252 -13.17 23.69 30.92
N GLY A 253 -12.58 22.55 31.28
CA GLY A 253 -12.22 22.20 32.65
C GLY A 253 -13.41 21.69 33.49
N GLY A 254 -13.11 21.17 34.68
CA GLY A 254 -14.11 20.69 35.63
C GLY A 254 -14.94 19.51 35.11
N SER A 255 -16.23 19.49 35.43
CA SER A 255 -17.09 18.29 35.33
C SER A 255 -17.18 17.67 33.94
N VAL A 256 -16.96 18.42 32.85
CA VAL A 256 -16.95 17.87 31.49
C VAL A 256 -15.69 17.03 31.23
N VAL A 257 -14.55 17.44 31.81
CA VAL A 257 -13.31 16.65 31.79
C VAL A 257 -13.44 15.44 32.72
N ASP A 258 -14.06 15.63 33.88
CA ASP A 258 -14.31 14.53 34.84
C ASP A 258 -15.26 13.47 34.23
N GLU A 259 -16.30 13.89 33.49
CA GLU A 259 -17.19 13.02 32.71
C GLU A 259 -16.43 12.28 31.59
N TYR A 260 -15.51 12.95 30.90
CA TYR A 260 -14.63 12.30 29.91
C TYR A 260 -13.68 11.28 30.54
N VAL A 261 -13.03 11.60 31.67
CA VAL A 261 -12.14 10.67 32.38
C VAL A 261 -12.93 9.48 32.94
N ALA A 262 -14.09 9.70 33.54
CA ALA A 262 -14.98 8.62 33.98
C ALA A 262 -15.36 7.70 32.81
N SER A 263 -15.62 8.27 31.63
CA SER A 263 -15.96 7.48 30.44
C SER A 263 -14.82 6.60 29.90
N ILE A 264 -13.56 6.99 30.12
CA ILE A 264 -12.38 6.16 29.83
C ILE A 264 -12.34 5.00 30.80
N VAL A 265 -12.56 5.25 32.10
CA VAL A 265 -12.64 4.19 33.11
C VAL A 265 -13.77 3.22 32.78
N GLU A 266 -14.95 3.68 32.36
CA GLU A 266 -16.05 2.81 31.90
C GLU A 266 -15.67 1.93 30.70
N ASP A 267 -15.11 2.52 29.64
CA ASP A 267 -14.71 1.81 28.42
C ASP A 267 -13.63 0.74 28.73
N VAL A 268 -12.63 1.08 29.54
CA VAL A 268 -11.56 0.14 29.94
C VAL A 268 -12.07 -0.91 30.92
N THR A 269 -13.01 -0.57 31.82
CA THR A 269 -13.70 -1.54 32.69
C THR A 269 -14.49 -2.56 31.86
N ALA A 270 -15.15 -2.13 30.78
CA ALA A 270 -15.90 -3.02 29.89
C ALA A 270 -14.98 -3.99 29.14
N GLU A 271 -13.82 -3.52 28.68
CA GLU A 271 -12.81 -4.29 27.96
C GLU A 271 -12.04 -5.27 28.87
N LEU A 272 -11.69 -4.87 30.09
CA LEU A 272 -10.90 -5.69 31.01
C LEU A 272 -11.74 -6.66 31.85
N ARG A 273 -12.99 -6.33 32.23
CA ARG A 273 -13.85 -7.23 33.03
C ARG A 273 -13.95 -8.68 32.49
N PRO A 274 -14.09 -8.96 31.17
CA PRO A 274 -14.07 -10.34 30.68
C PRO A 274 -12.68 -11.01 30.81
N LYS A 275 -11.59 -10.26 30.72
CA LYS A 275 -10.20 -10.75 30.82
C LYS A 275 -9.80 -11.03 32.26
N VAL A 276 -10.11 -10.11 33.19
CA VAL A 276 -9.97 -10.33 34.65
C VAL A 276 -10.81 -11.55 35.08
N ARG A 277 -12.04 -11.71 34.57
CA ARG A 277 -12.86 -12.90 34.81
C ARG A 277 -12.20 -14.18 34.30
N ALA A 278 -11.49 -14.14 33.17
CA ALA A 278 -10.76 -15.31 32.67
C ALA A 278 -9.55 -15.65 33.56
N ALA A 279 -8.79 -14.66 34.04
CA ALA A 279 -7.66 -14.88 34.95
C ALA A 279 -8.13 -15.42 36.33
N VAL A 280 -9.12 -14.77 36.95
CA VAL A 280 -9.71 -15.18 38.24
C VAL A 280 -10.29 -16.60 38.17
N LEU A 281 -10.88 -17.00 37.03
CA LEU A 281 -11.41 -18.36 36.82
C LEU A 281 -10.33 -19.44 36.68
N VAL A 282 -9.05 -19.09 36.52
CA VAL A 282 -7.95 -20.02 36.25
C VAL A 282 -7.01 -20.22 37.45
N GLU A 283 -6.73 -19.19 38.24
CA GLU A 283 -5.83 -19.29 39.41
C GLU A 283 -6.48 -18.89 40.77
N ASP A 284 -7.81 -18.67 40.82
CA ASP A 284 -8.61 -18.18 41.97
C ASP A 284 -8.23 -16.80 42.57
N GLU A 285 -6.98 -16.35 42.47
CA GLU A 285 -6.48 -15.00 42.83
C GLU A 285 -5.81 -14.30 41.62
N LEU A 286 -5.99 -12.97 41.48
CA LEU A 286 -5.41 -12.17 40.40
C LEU A 286 -3.98 -11.73 40.77
N VAL A 287 -2.98 -12.53 40.38
CA VAL A 287 -1.60 -12.38 40.86
C VAL A 287 -0.54 -12.50 39.77
N GLY A 288 0.63 -11.90 40.00
CA GLY A 288 1.82 -12.10 39.17
C GLY A 288 1.68 -11.61 37.73
N GLU A 289 2.11 -12.44 36.76
CA GLU A 289 2.19 -12.07 35.33
C GLU A 289 0.84 -11.63 34.74
N ASP A 290 -0.28 -12.20 35.18
CA ASP A 290 -1.62 -11.81 34.69
C ASP A 290 -2.07 -10.45 35.25
N TYR A 291 -1.68 -10.11 36.49
CA TYR A 291 -1.89 -8.77 37.05
C TYR A 291 -1.02 -7.73 36.32
N GLU A 292 0.26 -8.05 36.09
CA GLU A 292 1.19 -7.15 35.39
C GLU A 292 0.78 -6.95 33.91
N PHE A 293 0.35 -8.01 33.21
CA PHE A 293 -0.19 -7.91 31.84
C PHE A 293 -1.47 -7.07 31.75
N LEU A 294 -2.44 -7.28 32.64
CA LEU A 294 -3.70 -6.52 32.64
C LEU A 294 -3.50 -5.07 33.11
N LEU A 295 -2.46 -4.80 33.92
CA LEU A 295 -2.04 -3.45 34.29
C LEU A 295 -1.42 -2.72 33.11
N ASP A 296 -0.50 -3.36 32.38
CA ASP A 296 0.07 -2.80 31.14
C ASP A 296 -1.00 -2.61 30.05
N GLU A 297 -1.97 -3.52 29.93
CA GLU A 297 -3.10 -3.37 28.99
C GLU A 297 -4.01 -2.18 29.38
N ALA A 298 -4.31 -2.00 30.67
CA ALA A 298 -5.05 -0.83 31.15
C ALA A 298 -4.34 0.50 30.88
N ILE A 299 -3.00 0.53 31.05
CA ILE A 299 -2.16 1.69 30.76
C ILE A 299 -2.10 1.95 29.24
N ALA A 300 -1.98 0.91 28.42
CA ALA A 300 -2.00 1.01 26.96
C ALA A 300 -3.35 1.51 26.42
N LEU A 301 -4.46 1.19 27.11
CA LEU A 301 -5.80 1.75 26.85
C LEU A 301 -5.99 3.17 27.42
N GLY A 302 -4.99 3.73 28.11
CA GLY A 302 -4.92 5.14 28.50
C GLY A 302 -5.40 5.47 29.92
N MET A 303 -5.44 4.50 30.84
CA MET A 303 -5.56 4.77 32.27
C MET A 303 -4.21 5.19 32.88
N ASP A 304 -4.23 5.94 33.99
CA ASP A 304 -3.03 6.13 34.81
C ASP A 304 -2.69 4.83 35.58
N PRO A 305 -1.42 4.53 35.89
CA PRO A 305 -1.02 3.28 36.53
C PRO A 305 -1.64 3.01 37.91
N HIS A 306 -2.05 4.05 38.65
CA HIS A 306 -2.65 3.87 39.97
C HIS A 306 -4.15 3.60 39.88
N ALA A 307 -4.89 4.31 39.01
CA ALA A 307 -6.28 4.00 38.72
C ALA A 307 -6.43 2.63 38.04
N ALA A 308 -5.49 2.25 37.17
CA ALA A 308 -5.43 0.92 36.56
C ALA A 308 -5.29 -0.19 37.63
N GLY A 309 -4.32 -0.05 38.54
CA GLY A 309 -4.15 -0.99 39.67
C GLY A 309 -5.41 -1.11 40.54
N ARG A 310 -6.04 0.02 40.90
CA ARG A 310 -7.29 0.00 41.68
C ARG A 310 -8.45 -0.62 40.91
N LEU A 311 -8.58 -0.40 39.60
CA LEU A 311 -9.62 -1.03 38.79
C LEU A 311 -9.47 -2.57 38.76
N LEU A 312 -8.23 -3.08 38.72
CA LEU A 312 -7.98 -4.51 38.79
C LEU A 312 -8.25 -5.10 40.18
N GLU A 313 -7.96 -4.34 41.25
CA GLU A 313 -8.36 -4.68 42.62
C GLU A 313 -9.90 -4.73 42.77
N ASP A 314 -10.61 -3.68 42.32
CA ASP A 314 -12.07 -3.59 42.37
C ASP A 314 -12.75 -4.68 41.52
N LEU A 315 -12.24 -4.97 40.31
CA LEU A 315 -12.76 -6.06 39.46
C LEU A 315 -12.48 -7.45 40.04
N ALA A 316 -11.31 -7.67 40.65
CA ALA A 316 -11.05 -8.94 41.34
C ALA A 316 -12.03 -9.15 42.51
N VAL A 317 -12.30 -8.09 43.29
CA VAL A 317 -13.27 -8.13 44.40
C VAL A 317 -14.72 -8.30 43.90
N GLU A 318 -15.12 -7.65 42.80
CA GLU A 318 -16.42 -7.88 42.12
C GLU A 318 -16.62 -9.36 41.78
N LEU A 319 -15.54 -10.03 41.37
CA LEU A 319 -15.53 -11.44 40.95
C LEU A 319 -15.29 -12.42 42.11
N GLY A 320 -15.26 -11.95 43.36
CA GLY A 320 -15.11 -12.78 44.57
C GLY A 320 -13.67 -13.17 44.93
N SER A 321 -12.70 -12.50 44.33
CA SER A 321 -11.27 -12.81 44.38
C SER A 321 -10.46 -11.66 45.04
N ARG A 322 -9.13 -11.75 45.00
CA ARG A 322 -8.20 -10.68 45.39
C ARG A 322 -7.17 -10.45 44.31
N ALA A 323 -6.79 -9.20 44.10
CA ALA A 323 -5.57 -8.85 43.39
C ALA A 323 -4.39 -8.73 44.37
N VAL A 324 -3.18 -9.12 43.93
CA VAL A 324 -1.94 -8.94 44.72
C VAL A 324 -0.85 -8.33 43.84
N GLY A 325 -0.73 -7.01 43.88
CA GLY A 325 0.33 -6.26 43.21
C GLY A 325 1.73 -6.54 43.77
N SER A 326 2.74 -6.57 42.89
CA SER A 326 4.10 -7.08 43.17
C SER A 326 5.00 -6.08 43.94
N ALA A 327 4.72 -5.83 45.24
CA ALA A 327 5.44 -4.78 46.00
C ALA A 327 5.75 -4.98 47.52
N ARG A 328 5.82 -6.23 48.04
CA ARG A 328 6.35 -6.60 49.40
C ARG A 328 5.58 -6.06 50.64
N PRO A 329 5.88 -6.53 51.89
CA PRO A 329 6.72 -7.67 52.29
C PRO A 329 5.94 -8.81 52.99
N THR A 330 6.61 -9.94 53.20
CA THR A 330 6.05 -11.12 53.89
C THR A 330 5.72 -10.90 55.37
N PRO A 331 4.49 -11.18 55.83
CA PRO A 331 4.22 -11.38 57.25
C PRO A 331 4.81 -12.72 57.73
N ALA A 332 5.22 -12.77 59.00
CA ALA A 332 5.79 -13.98 59.61
C ALA A 332 4.71 -15.04 59.91
N PRO A 333 5.05 -16.36 59.89
CA PRO A 333 4.09 -17.41 60.17
C PRO A 333 3.58 -17.34 61.62
N SER A 334 2.26 -17.39 61.79
CA SER A 334 1.57 -17.51 63.08
C SER A 334 0.75 -18.82 63.11
N PRO A 335 0.48 -19.40 64.29
CA PRO A 335 0.28 -20.85 64.41
C PRO A 335 -1.09 -21.37 63.97
N SER A 336 -1.14 -22.67 63.73
CA SER A 336 -2.26 -23.41 63.16
C SER A 336 -3.55 -23.35 64.00
N SER A 337 -4.59 -22.71 63.46
CA SER A 337 -5.98 -22.95 63.88
C SER A 337 -6.47 -24.30 63.34
N ALA A 338 -6.18 -25.38 64.07
CA ALA A 338 -6.82 -26.67 63.83
C ALA A 338 -8.33 -26.55 64.15
N GLY A 339 -9.22 -27.03 63.26
CA GLY A 339 -10.65 -27.06 63.58
C GLY A 339 -11.70 -26.87 62.47
N ARG A 340 -11.38 -27.05 61.18
CA ARG A 340 -12.42 -27.38 60.18
C ARG A 340 -11.97 -28.55 59.32
N ALA A 341 -12.87 -29.52 59.13
CA ALA A 341 -12.64 -30.64 58.25
C ALA A 341 -12.61 -30.13 56.80
N ALA A 342 -11.52 -30.42 56.09
CA ALA A 342 -11.45 -30.17 54.66
C ALA A 342 -12.46 -31.09 53.94
N ALA A 343 -13.28 -30.51 53.07
CA ALA A 343 -13.95 -31.30 52.04
C ALA A 343 -12.88 -31.91 51.12
N PRO A 344 -13.11 -33.10 50.52
CA PRO A 344 -12.19 -33.63 49.52
C PRO A 344 -12.07 -32.64 48.37
N ALA A 345 -10.84 -32.26 48.03
CA ALA A 345 -10.57 -31.45 46.85
C ALA A 345 -11.06 -32.20 45.59
N PRO A 346 -11.59 -31.50 44.57
CA PRO A 346 -11.96 -32.14 43.31
C PRO A 346 -10.73 -32.82 42.68
N PRO A 347 -10.91 -33.91 41.91
CA PRO A 347 -9.81 -34.53 41.19
C PRO A 347 -9.21 -33.52 40.20
N ARG A 348 -7.92 -33.20 40.35
CA ARG A 348 -7.17 -32.39 39.37
C ARG A 348 -7.32 -33.02 37.99
N ARG A 349 -7.70 -32.25 36.96
CA ARG A 349 -7.88 -32.83 35.63
C ARG A 349 -6.51 -32.97 34.99
N GLN A 350 -6.20 -34.18 34.54
CA GLN A 350 -4.83 -34.53 34.16
C GLN A 350 -4.36 -33.81 32.88
N TRP A 351 -5.29 -33.26 32.09
CA TRP A 351 -5.00 -32.41 30.94
C TRP A 351 -4.66 -30.94 31.26
N GLU A 352 -4.94 -30.45 32.49
CA GLU A 352 -4.72 -29.04 32.86
C GLU A 352 -3.21 -28.69 32.90
N GLU A 353 -2.36 -29.59 33.39
CA GLU A 353 -0.90 -29.37 33.49
C GLU A 353 -0.23 -29.29 32.10
N PRO A 354 -0.45 -30.23 31.13
CA PRO A 354 0.03 -30.05 29.75
C PRO A 354 -0.57 -28.82 29.06
N LEU A 355 -1.82 -28.44 29.33
CA LEU A 355 -2.39 -27.22 28.74
C LEU A 355 -1.70 -25.95 29.28
N LYS A 356 -1.28 -25.94 30.56
CA LYS A 356 -0.47 -24.87 31.15
C LYS A 356 0.94 -24.85 30.53
N ALA A 357 1.54 -26.01 30.30
CA ALA A 357 2.81 -26.14 29.57
C ALA A 357 2.72 -25.65 28.11
N ALA A 358 1.64 -25.96 27.39
CA ALA A 358 1.41 -25.51 26.02
C ALA A 358 1.33 -23.96 25.93
N ARG A 359 0.64 -23.32 26.87
CA ARG A 359 0.58 -21.85 26.97
C ARG A 359 1.94 -21.24 27.32
N ALA A 360 2.70 -21.85 28.22
CA ALA A 360 4.06 -21.41 28.54
C ALA A 360 5.01 -21.53 27.33
N ALA A 361 4.91 -22.62 26.56
CA ALA A 361 5.68 -22.81 25.33
C ALA A 361 5.31 -21.78 24.25
N LEU A 362 4.03 -21.44 24.06
CA LEU A 362 3.61 -20.33 23.18
C LEU A 362 4.22 -18.99 23.64
N ARG A 363 4.14 -18.66 24.93
CA ARG A 363 4.76 -17.42 25.48
C ARG A 363 6.28 -17.40 25.32
N GLY A 364 6.93 -18.56 25.34
CA GLY A 364 8.36 -18.74 25.06
C GLY A 364 8.74 -18.74 23.57
N GLY A 365 7.79 -18.48 22.65
CA GLY A 365 8.04 -18.49 21.21
C GLY A 365 8.27 -19.88 20.62
N ARG A 366 7.65 -20.91 21.20
CA ARG A 366 7.84 -22.35 20.87
C ARG A 366 6.54 -23.08 20.52
N PRO A 367 5.93 -22.77 19.36
CA PRO A 367 4.68 -23.40 18.94
C PRO A 367 4.80 -24.90 18.62
N GLN A 368 5.97 -25.46 18.29
CA GLN A 368 6.09 -26.92 18.14
C GLN A 368 6.10 -27.64 19.48
N GLU A 369 6.77 -27.08 20.48
CA GLU A 369 6.75 -27.55 21.86
C GLU A 369 5.32 -27.45 22.44
N ALA A 370 4.63 -26.35 22.17
CA ALA A 370 3.20 -26.20 22.50
C ALA A 370 2.29 -27.23 21.81
N ALA A 371 2.50 -27.50 20.50
CA ALA A 371 1.73 -28.51 19.77
C ALA A 371 1.84 -29.92 20.39
N ARG A 372 3.03 -30.28 20.90
CA ARG A 372 3.25 -31.55 21.60
C ARG A 372 2.46 -31.62 22.91
N HIS A 373 2.49 -30.55 23.71
CA HIS A 373 1.72 -30.46 24.95
C HIS A 373 0.19 -30.41 24.72
N ILE A 374 -0.29 -29.90 23.57
CA ILE A 374 -1.70 -30.02 23.17
C ILE A 374 -2.07 -31.47 22.79
N ALA A 375 -1.18 -32.20 22.11
CA ALA A 375 -1.39 -33.63 21.86
C ALA A 375 -1.40 -34.46 23.17
N GLU A 376 -0.54 -34.10 24.12
CA GLU A 376 -0.50 -34.67 25.47
C GLU A 376 -1.79 -34.36 26.26
N ALA A 377 -2.26 -33.11 26.27
CA ALA A 377 -3.52 -32.71 26.89
C ALA A 377 -4.72 -33.49 26.32
N ARG A 378 -4.79 -33.66 24.99
CA ARG A 378 -5.80 -34.49 24.31
C ARG A 378 -5.75 -35.95 24.76
N GLY A 379 -4.56 -36.49 25.01
CA GLY A 379 -4.37 -37.85 25.52
C GLY A 379 -4.82 -38.06 26.97
N LEU A 380 -4.90 -36.98 27.76
CA LEU A 380 -5.28 -36.99 29.18
C LEU A 380 -6.71 -36.45 29.44
N ASP A 381 -7.51 -36.23 28.39
CA ASP A 381 -8.94 -35.88 28.48
C ASP A 381 -9.88 -36.97 27.91
N PRO A 382 -9.90 -38.18 28.50
CA PRO A 382 -10.75 -39.29 28.04
C PRO A 382 -12.26 -39.05 28.25
N HIS A 383 -12.64 -37.92 28.83
CA HIS A 383 -14.03 -37.55 29.14
C HIS A 383 -14.49 -36.29 28.41
N ASN A 384 -13.62 -35.69 27.58
CA ASN A 384 -13.88 -34.48 26.79
C ASN A 384 -14.16 -33.21 27.64
N GLU A 385 -13.81 -33.21 28.93
CA GLU A 385 -14.04 -32.06 29.85
C GLU A 385 -13.20 -30.83 29.49
N GLY A 386 -12.02 -31.05 28.89
CA GLY A 386 -11.10 -30.02 28.43
C GLY A 386 -11.28 -29.61 26.97
N THR A 387 -12.26 -30.18 26.25
CA THR A 387 -12.40 -30.00 24.79
C THR A 387 -12.35 -28.54 24.35
N THR A 388 -13.12 -27.65 24.99
CA THR A 388 -13.17 -26.22 24.62
C THR A 388 -11.84 -25.48 24.88
N PRO A 389 -11.25 -25.50 26.09
CA PRO A 389 -9.97 -24.82 26.33
C PRO A 389 -8.78 -25.46 25.61
N ILE A 390 -8.78 -26.79 25.39
CA ILE A 390 -7.75 -27.48 24.58
C ILE A 390 -7.88 -27.08 23.11
N ARG A 391 -9.10 -26.99 22.56
CA ARG A 391 -9.31 -26.51 21.18
C ARG A 391 -8.82 -25.07 21.03
N SER A 392 -9.21 -24.16 21.91
CA SER A 392 -8.78 -22.75 21.83
C SER A 392 -7.27 -22.57 21.74
N VAL A 393 -6.49 -23.34 22.51
CA VAL A 393 -5.01 -23.25 22.45
C VAL A 393 -4.45 -24.00 21.24
N SER A 394 -5.13 -25.04 20.71
CA SER A 394 -4.79 -25.63 19.40
C SER A 394 -5.01 -24.62 18.26
N ASP A 395 -6.15 -23.91 18.28
CA ASP A 395 -6.51 -22.87 17.31
C ASP A 395 -5.42 -21.77 17.28
N ASP A 396 -4.88 -21.38 18.46
CA ASP A 396 -3.75 -20.46 18.59
C ASP A 396 -2.40 -21.05 18.14
N VAL A 397 -2.08 -22.30 18.47
CA VAL A 397 -0.87 -22.99 18.00
C VAL A 397 -0.86 -23.08 16.47
N GLU A 398 -1.98 -23.47 15.86
CA GLU A 398 -2.16 -23.60 14.42
C GLU A 398 -2.04 -22.24 13.71
N ARG A 399 -2.60 -21.18 14.32
CA ARG A 399 -2.44 -19.79 13.87
C ARG A 399 -0.97 -19.35 13.87
N VAL A 400 -0.23 -19.59 14.95
CA VAL A 400 1.20 -19.20 15.04
C VAL A 400 2.07 -20.04 14.09
N LEU A 401 1.78 -21.33 13.90
CA LEU A 401 2.49 -22.18 12.92
C LEU A 401 2.25 -21.73 11.48
N ALA A 402 1.02 -21.35 11.13
CA ALA A 402 0.69 -20.82 9.80
C ALA A 402 1.37 -19.46 9.54
N GLU A 403 1.46 -18.61 10.57
CA GLU A 403 2.19 -17.34 10.53
C GLU A 403 3.70 -17.54 10.39
N ALA A 404 4.30 -18.48 11.13
CA ALA A 404 5.70 -18.86 10.98
C ALA A 404 5.98 -19.40 9.56
N ALA A 405 5.11 -20.24 9.02
CA ALA A 405 5.21 -20.72 7.64
C ALA A 405 5.03 -19.61 6.58
N ARG A 406 4.39 -18.47 6.92
CA ARG A 406 4.38 -17.26 6.09
C ARG A 406 5.72 -16.52 6.16
N HIS A 407 6.19 -16.20 7.36
CA HIS A 407 7.46 -15.48 7.55
C HIS A 407 8.65 -16.25 6.97
N TRP A 408 8.70 -17.58 7.11
CA TRP A 408 9.74 -18.41 6.49
C TRP A 408 9.77 -18.28 4.96
N ARG A 409 8.60 -18.30 4.29
CA ARG A 409 8.53 -18.15 2.83
C ARG A 409 9.00 -16.77 2.37
N VAL A 410 8.57 -15.70 3.05
CA VAL A 410 8.97 -14.33 2.67
C VAL A 410 10.45 -14.10 2.99
N ALA A 411 10.97 -14.52 4.15
CA ALA A 411 12.40 -14.42 4.49
C ALA A 411 13.31 -15.13 3.46
N LEU A 412 12.93 -16.33 3.01
CA LEU A 412 13.68 -17.06 1.99
C LEU A 412 13.59 -16.40 0.59
N ALA A 413 12.43 -15.84 0.23
CA ALA A 413 12.25 -15.09 -1.02
C ALA A 413 12.94 -13.70 -1.01
N ALA A 414 13.04 -13.06 0.15
CA ALA A 414 13.78 -11.83 0.37
C ALA A 414 15.30 -12.10 0.23
N ARG A 415 15.80 -13.11 0.94
CA ARG A 415 17.18 -13.61 0.81
C ARG A 415 17.55 -13.99 -0.63
N ALA A 416 16.71 -14.75 -1.32
CA ALA A 416 16.95 -15.14 -2.72
C ALA A 416 17.02 -13.94 -3.69
N ALA A 417 16.35 -12.83 -3.35
CA ALA A 417 16.41 -11.56 -4.06
C ALA A 417 17.46 -10.59 -3.49
N THR A 418 18.34 -11.03 -2.59
CA THR A 418 19.33 -10.19 -1.87
C THR A 418 18.73 -8.97 -1.14
N ARG A 419 17.45 -9.07 -0.75
CA ARG A 419 16.74 -8.13 0.12
C ARG A 419 16.95 -8.55 1.57
N TYR A 420 18.08 -8.14 2.16
CA TYR A 420 18.49 -8.64 3.47
C TYR A 420 17.91 -7.82 4.64
N VAL A 421 17.47 -6.58 4.42
CA VAL A 421 16.74 -5.81 5.45
C VAL A 421 15.37 -6.44 5.71
N GLU A 422 14.62 -6.74 4.65
CA GLU A 422 13.34 -7.46 4.70
C GLU A 422 13.50 -8.88 5.28
N ALA A 423 14.56 -9.59 4.88
CA ALA A 423 14.86 -10.90 5.45
C ALA A 423 15.13 -10.82 6.97
N LEU A 424 15.88 -9.81 7.44
CA LEU A 424 16.18 -9.64 8.87
C LEU A 424 14.92 -9.39 9.70
N GLU A 425 13.97 -8.61 9.21
CA GLU A 425 12.71 -8.35 9.94
C GLU A 425 11.99 -9.67 10.23
N HIS A 426 11.77 -10.49 9.19
CA HIS A 426 11.02 -11.73 9.32
C HIS A 426 11.81 -12.84 10.06
N LEU A 427 13.13 -12.92 9.89
CA LEU A 427 13.97 -13.85 10.67
C LEU A 427 14.00 -13.46 12.15
N ARG A 428 14.04 -12.16 12.49
CA ARG A 428 13.95 -11.68 13.87
C ARG A 428 12.56 -11.91 14.46
N GLN A 429 11.50 -11.80 13.66
CA GLN A 429 10.14 -12.15 14.10
C GLN A 429 10.01 -13.66 14.37
N LEU A 430 10.50 -14.53 13.46
CA LEU A 430 10.58 -15.98 13.68
C LEU A 430 11.33 -16.32 14.98
N ARG A 431 12.46 -15.65 15.25
CA ARG A 431 13.24 -15.86 16.49
C ARG A 431 12.52 -15.43 17.77
N ARG A 432 11.49 -14.58 17.68
CA ARG A 432 10.64 -14.18 18.82
C ARG A 432 9.44 -15.11 19.04
N VAL A 433 8.74 -15.50 17.98
CA VAL A 433 7.43 -16.18 18.09
C VAL A 433 7.43 -17.67 17.70
N ALA A 434 8.48 -18.13 17.02
CA ALA A 434 8.53 -19.43 16.37
C ALA A 434 9.96 -20.02 16.31
N ALA A 435 10.73 -19.86 17.39
CA ALA A 435 12.14 -20.20 17.44
C ALA A 435 12.43 -21.72 17.34
N ASP A 436 11.43 -22.56 17.56
CA ASP A 436 11.49 -24.02 17.39
C ASP A 436 10.95 -24.50 16.02
N VAL A 437 10.46 -23.61 15.17
CA VAL A 437 9.93 -23.95 13.83
C VAL A 437 11.08 -23.96 12.82
N PRO A 438 11.48 -25.12 12.29
CA PRO A 438 12.52 -25.21 11.27
C PRO A 438 12.04 -24.57 9.95
N PRO A 439 12.96 -24.17 9.06
CA PRO A 439 12.59 -23.71 7.73
C PRO A 439 11.87 -24.81 6.93
N PRO A 440 11.03 -24.43 5.95
CA PRO A 440 10.39 -25.38 5.06
C PRO A 440 11.40 -26.27 4.33
N THR A 441 10.99 -27.51 4.05
CA THR A 441 11.84 -28.60 3.55
C THR A 441 12.64 -28.19 2.31
N GLY A 442 13.97 -28.12 2.45
CA GLY A 442 14.90 -27.73 1.38
C GLY A 442 16.00 -26.79 1.86
N SER A 443 15.77 -25.98 2.91
CA SER A 443 16.85 -25.21 3.54
C SER A 443 17.67 -26.09 4.49
N ALA A 444 18.98 -26.17 4.25
CA ALA A 444 19.93 -26.79 5.18
C ALA A 444 20.41 -25.83 6.29
N ALA A 445 20.26 -24.52 6.10
CA ALA A 445 20.70 -23.50 7.05
C ALA A 445 19.64 -23.26 8.13
N SER A 446 20.11 -23.14 9.37
CA SER A 446 19.31 -22.81 10.56
C SER A 446 18.93 -21.33 10.64
N LEU A 447 17.97 -21.01 11.51
CA LEU A 447 17.52 -19.63 11.75
C LEU A 447 18.65 -18.70 12.19
N ASP A 448 19.55 -19.17 13.06
CA ASP A 448 20.67 -18.36 13.58
C ASP A 448 21.78 -18.16 12.53
N GLU A 449 21.99 -19.13 11.63
CA GLU A 449 22.90 -18.97 10.49
C GLU A 449 22.35 -17.98 9.45
N LEU A 450 21.05 -18.02 9.18
CA LEU A 450 20.37 -17.12 8.24
C LEU A 450 20.30 -15.68 8.78
N LEU A 451 20.07 -15.50 10.08
CA LEU A 451 20.26 -14.22 10.77
C LEU A 451 21.70 -13.74 10.60
N SER A 452 22.68 -14.57 10.97
CA SER A 452 24.11 -14.26 10.87
C SER A 452 24.58 -13.99 9.44
N GLU A 453 23.89 -14.47 8.42
CA GLU A 453 24.13 -14.15 7.00
C GLU A 453 23.58 -12.78 6.63
N ALA A 454 22.32 -12.51 6.95
CA ALA A 454 21.68 -11.25 6.60
C ALA A 454 22.27 -10.05 7.38
N GLU A 455 22.66 -10.24 8.65
CA GLU A 455 23.34 -9.19 9.43
C GLU A 455 24.73 -8.87 8.85
N ARG A 456 25.46 -9.87 8.32
CA ARG A 456 26.73 -9.63 7.60
C ARG A 456 26.53 -8.92 6.27
N ALA A 457 25.46 -9.23 5.53
CA ALA A 457 25.18 -8.59 4.25
C ALA A 457 24.84 -7.10 4.41
N VAL A 458 24.01 -6.76 5.40
CA VAL A 458 23.71 -5.36 5.76
C VAL A 458 24.98 -4.64 6.24
N ALA A 459 25.77 -5.25 7.14
CA ALA A 459 27.03 -4.66 7.63
C ALA A 459 28.15 -4.56 6.57
N GLU A 460 28.01 -5.24 5.42
CA GLU A 460 28.85 -5.01 4.23
C GLU A 460 28.35 -3.79 3.45
N ALA A 461 27.05 -3.69 3.21
CA ALA A 461 26.43 -2.54 2.54
C ALA A 461 26.66 -1.22 3.30
N ASP A 462 26.47 -1.20 4.63
CA ASP A 462 26.81 -0.05 5.50
C ASP A 462 28.26 0.40 5.33
N ARG A 463 29.21 -0.55 5.33
CA ARG A 463 30.64 -0.26 5.18
C ARG A 463 30.96 0.32 3.81
N LEU A 464 30.30 -0.17 2.76
CA LEU A 464 30.45 0.33 1.40
C LEU A 464 29.82 1.71 1.23
N VAL A 465 28.67 1.99 1.86
CA VAL A 465 28.07 3.34 1.91
C VAL A 465 29.00 4.33 2.64
N ALA A 466 29.55 3.95 3.80
CA ALA A 466 30.51 4.77 4.54
C ALA A 466 31.80 5.03 3.74
N ALA A 467 32.32 4.00 3.05
CA ALA A 467 33.47 4.14 2.15
C ALA A 467 33.16 5.05 0.95
N ALA A 468 31.96 5.00 0.39
CA ALA A 468 31.54 5.86 -0.71
C ALA A 468 31.34 7.33 -0.29
N ALA A 469 30.92 7.57 0.96
CA ALA A 469 30.84 8.90 1.54
C ALA A 469 32.24 9.53 1.75
N ALA A 470 33.18 8.75 2.31
CA ALA A 470 34.55 9.19 2.59
C ALA A 470 35.47 9.22 1.34
N GLY A 471 35.17 8.42 0.32
CA GLY A 471 36.00 8.24 -0.87
C GLY A 471 35.82 9.30 -1.97
N PRO A 472 36.64 9.24 -3.04
CA PRO A 472 36.59 10.18 -4.15
C PRO A 472 35.24 10.16 -4.89
N SER A 473 34.73 11.33 -5.27
CA SER A 473 33.44 11.46 -5.98
C SER A 473 33.35 10.65 -7.28
N ALA A 474 34.48 10.41 -7.95
CA ALA A 474 34.55 9.59 -9.18
C ALA A 474 34.33 8.08 -8.94
N GLU A 475 34.54 7.60 -7.71
CA GLU A 475 34.39 6.18 -7.35
C GLU A 475 33.09 5.92 -6.57
N ARG A 476 32.52 6.97 -5.95
CA ARG A 476 31.27 6.93 -5.15
C ARG A 476 30.16 6.10 -5.80
N SER A 477 29.81 6.37 -7.06
CA SER A 477 28.74 5.64 -7.77
C SER A 477 29.02 4.15 -7.91
N ARG A 478 30.30 3.75 -8.06
CA ARG A 478 30.71 2.35 -8.18
C ARG A 478 30.64 1.65 -6.82
N THR A 479 31.14 2.30 -5.76
CA THR A 479 31.11 1.77 -4.39
C THR A 479 29.68 1.64 -3.85
N LEU A 480 28.80 2.59 -4.17
CA LEU A 480 27.38 2.49 -3.80
C LEU A 480 26.62 1.41 -4.59
N ARG A 481 26.93 1.21 -5.88
CA ARG A 481 26.41 0.06 -6.64
C ARG A 481 26.88 -1.28 -6.07
N ALA A 482 28.11 -1.34 -5.53
CA ALA A 482 28.59 -2.52 -4.79
C ALA A 482 27.82 -2.73 -3.47
N ALA A 483 27.47 -1.65 -2.74
CA ALA A 483 26.62 -1.73 -1.56
C ALA A 483 25.22 -2.28 -1.91
N GLN A 484 24.61 -1.79 -2.99
CA GLN A 484 23.31 -2.28 -3.47
C GLN A 484 23.37 -3.72 -3.98
N ALA A 485 24.51 -4.17 -4.53
CA ALA A 485 24.72 -5.56 -4.91
C ALA A 485 24.93 -6.51 -3.71
N ALA A 486 25.37 -5.98 -2.55
CA ALA A 486 25.43 -6.73 -1.29
C ALA A 486 24.06 -6.78 -0.58
N CYS A 487 23.26 -5.72 -0.68
CA CYS A 487 21.94 -5.60 -0.07
C CYS A 487 21.04 -4.66 -0.92
N VAL A 488 20.11 -5.24 -1.69
CA VAL A 488 19.33 -4.51 -2.71
C VAL A 488 18.35 -3.51 -2.10
N ASP A 489 17.82 -3.83 -0.94
CA ASP A 489 16.87 -3.05 -0.14
C ASP A 489 17.54 -2.07 0.84
N HIS A 490 18.86 -1.85 0.73
CA HIS A 490 19.58 -0.97 1.65
C HIS A 490 19.21 0.51 1.45
N PRO A 491 18.58 1.18 2.44
CA PRO A 491 18.02 2.52 2.25
C PRO A 491 19.12 3.56 1.99
N GLY A 492 20.14 3.62 2.86
CA GLY A 492 21.24 4.57 2.72
C GLY A 492 22.12 4.36 1.47
N ALA A 493 22.06 3.19 0.83
CA ALA A 493 22.71 2.99 -0.48
C ALA A 493 21.86 3.56 -1.62
N SER A 494 20.55 3.32 -1.57
CA SER A 494 19.58 3.81 -2.54
C SER A 494 19.47 5.34 -2.52
N GLU A 495 19.40 5.94 -1.33
CA GLU A 495 19.39 7.39 -1.13
C GLU A 495 20.68 8.04 -1.64
N ALA A 496 21.85 7.49 -1.28
CA ALA A 496 23.14 8.02 -1.72
C ALA A 496 23.34 7.88 -3.23
N LEU A 497 22.79 6.84 -3.87
CA LEU A 497 22.76 6.72 -5.33
C LEU A 497 21.88 7.80 -5.97
N ALA A 498 20.67 8.00 -5.47
CA ALA A 498 19.76 9.04 -5.96
C ALA A 498 20.34 10.46 -5.77
N ALA A 499 21.10 10.68 -4.71
CA ALA A 499 21.79 11.95 -4.42
C ALA A 499 23.11 12.15 -5.18
N THR A 500 23.62 11.14 -5.91
CA THR A 500 24.91 11.26 -6.63
C THR A 500 24.69 11.80 -8.06
N PRO A 501 25.21 13.00 -8.42
CA PRO A 501 24.98 13.57 -9.74
C PRO A 501 25.62 12.75 -10.87
N VAL A 502 24.91 12.61 -12.00
CA VAL A 502 25.47 12.01 -13.22
C VAL A 502 26.49 12.99 -13.83
N PRO A 503 27.76 12.61 -14.04
CA PRO A 503 28.76 13.51 -14.60
C PRO A 503 28.44 13.82 -16.06
N ALA A 504 28.67 15.07 -16.48
CA ALA A 504 28.43 15.51 -17.84
C ALA A 504 29.41 14.87 -18.85
N PRO A 505 29.00 14.66 -20.12
CA PRO A 505 29.94 14.31 -21.18
C PRO A 505 30.93 15.45 -21.42
N GLY A 506 32.14 15.11 -21.86
CA GLY A 506 33.12 16.11 -22.25
C GLY A 506 32.77 16.80 -23.57
N ARG A 507 33.74 17.57 -24.11
CA ARG A 507 33.54 18.49 -25.23
C ARG A 507 32.73 17.88 -26.38
N VAL A 508 31.62 18.53 -26.73
CA VAL A 508 30.78 18.19 -27.89
C VAL A 508 31.25 18.99 -29.10
N THR A 509 31.29 18.35 -30.27
CA THR A 509 31.57 18.98 -31.57
C THR A 509 30.56 18.50 -32.60
N ALA A 510 30.06 19.42 -33.43
CA ALA A 510 29.13 19.12 -34.52
C ALA A 510 29.72 19.62 -35.84
N THR A 511 29.71 18.78 -36.87
CA THR A 511 30.33 19.05 -38.18
C THR A 511 29.38 18.63 -39.30
N ARG A 512 29.14 19.50 -40.28
CA ARG A 512 28.32 19.15 -41.46
C ARG A 512 29.11 18.28 -42.44
N MET A 513 28.52 17.16 -42.82
CA MET A 513 29.07 16.17 -43.73
C MET A 513 28.73 16.49 -45.20
N ALA A 514 29.48 15.89 -46.14
CA ALA A 514 29.31 16.14 -47.58
C ALA A 514 27.97 15.63 -48.17
N ASN A 515 27.30 14.70 -47.48
CA ASN A 515 25.93 14.25 -47.77
C ASN A 515 24.85 15.23 -47.27
N GLY A 516 25.23 16.28 -46.54
CA GLY A 516 24.34 17.32 -45.98
C GLY A 516 23.94 17.10 -44.52
N SER A 517 24.15 15.91 -43.94
CA SER A 517 23.86 15.61 -42.54
C SER A 517 24.85 16.33 -41.59
N VAL A 518 24.63 16.22 -40.29
CA VAL A 518 25.60 16.66 -39.27
C VAL A 518 26.05 15.48 -38.44
N GLN A 519 27.35 15.24 -38.34
CA GLN A 519 27.93 14.30 -37.37
C GLN A 519 28.18 15.06 -36.05
N ILE A 520 27.67 14.53 -34.94
CA ILE A 520 27.89 15.02 -33.58
C ILE A 520 28.78 14.01 -32.88
N VAL A 521 29.90 14.47 -32.32
CA VAL A 521 30.89 13.64 -31.59
C VAL A 521 31.17 14.30 -30.25
N TRP A 522 31.34 13.51 -29.19
CA TRP A 522 31.68 14.01 -27.86
C TRP A 522 32.69 13.12 -27.14
N SER A 523 33.29 13.63 -26.06
CA SER A 523 34.07 12.79 -25.14
C SER A 523 33.14 12.11 -24.12
N PRO A 524 33.37 10.83 -23.77
CA PRO A 524 32.50 10.12 -22.83
C PRO A 524 32.50 10.76 -21.44
N ALA A 525 31.40 10.59 -20.70
CA ALA A 525 31.34 10.92 -19.29
C ALA A 525 32.13 9.89 -18.45
N PRO A 526 32.80 10.30 -17.36
CA PRO A 526 33.56 9.39 -16.49
C PRO A 526 32.63 8.60 -15.54
N ALA A 527 31.77 7.73 -16.08
CA ALA A 527 30.92 6.83 -15.32
C ALA A 527 30.60 5.53 -16.09
N ASP A 528 30.36 4.44 -15.35
CA ASP A 528 30.10 3.11 -15.89
C ASP A 528 28.61 2.92 -16.27
N ASP A 529 28.34 2.32 -17.44
CA ASP A 529 27.04 2.19 -18.13
C ASP A 529 26.25 3.51 -18.25
N VAL A 530 26.73 4.38 -19.14
CA VAL A 530 26.11 5.66 -19.49
C VAL A 530 25.50 5.59 -20.89
N ALA A 531 24.24 6.02 -21.02
CA ALA A 531 23.65 6.40 -22.29
C ALA A 531 23.72 7.92 -22.48
N TYR A 532 23.64 8.41 -23.71
CA TYR A 532 23.65 9.83 -24.04
C TYR A 532 22.38 10.21 -24.79
N ARG A 533 21.78 11.34 -24.42
CA ARG A 533 20.67 11.98 -25.15
C ARG A 533 21.23 13.19 -25.90
N VAL A 534 21.11 13.16 -27.22
CA VAL A 534 21.48 14.28 -28.09
C VAL A 534 20.23 15.09 -28.43
N THR A 535 20.28 16.40 -28.19
CA THR A 535 19.22 17.36 -28.53
C THR A 535 19.76 18.46 -29.43
N ARG A 536 18.95 18.94 -30.38
CA ARG A 536 19.27 20.02 -31.31
C ARG A 536 18.40 21.25 -31.06
N LEU A 537 19.03 22.42 -31.01
CA LEU A 537 18.36 23.71 -31.02
C LEU A 537 17.75 23.97 -32.42
N GLN A 538 16.45 24.22 -32.47
CA GLN A 538 15.75 24.59 -33.69
C GLN A 538 15.81 26.11 -33.91
N PRO A 539 15.55 26.62 -35.14
CA PRO A 539 15.51 28.06 -35.43
C PRO A 539 14.46 28.87 -34.64
N ASP A 540 13.45 28.20 -34.06
CA ASP A 540 12.44 28.80 -33.18
C ASP A 540 12.87 28.88 -31.70
N GLY A 541 14.10 28.44 -31.37
CA GLY A 541 14.63 28.39 -30.01
C GLY A 541 14.25 27.14 -29.20
N SER A 542 13.42 26.24 -29.73
CA SER A 542 13.07 24.98 -29.08
C SER A 542 14.18 23.94 -29.18
N TRP A 543 14.22 23.00 -28.23
CA TRP A 543 15.11 21.83 -28.27
C TRP A 543 14.35 20.58 -28.72
N ARG A 544 14.87 19.88 -29.73
CA ARG A 544 14.33 18.60 -30.23
C ARG A 544 15.31 17.47 -29.94
N VAL A 545 14.84 16.31 -29.47
CA VAL A 545 15.68 15.11 -29.37
C VAL A 545 16.04 14.63 -30.78
N VAL A 546 17.33 14.41 -31.02
CA VAL A 546 17.87 13.85 -32.28
C VAL A 546 17.96 12.33 -32.14
N GLY A 547 18.41 11.85 -30.99
CA GLY A 547 18.49 10.43 -30.67
C GLY A 547 19.05 10.17 -29.27
N ARG A 548 19.04 8.89 -28.90
CA ARG A 548 19.70 8.34 -27.71
C ARG A 548 20.67 7.25 -28.16
N THR A 549 21.85 7.16 -27.54
CA THR A 549 22.90 6.19 -27.92
C THR A 549 23.82 5.89 -26.75
N ARG A 550 24.42 4.69 -26.71
CA ARG A 550 25.56 4.35 -25.80
C ARG A 550 26.93 4.69 -26.41
N GLY A 551 26.99 4.93 -27.73
CA GLY A 551 28.22 5.40 -28.39
C GLY A 551 28.49 6.88 -28.09
N THR A 552 29.67 7.36 -28.49
CA THR A 552 30.10 8.77 -28.32
C THR A 552 29.94 9.62 -29.58
N GLU A 553 29.12 9.15 -30.52
CA GLU A 553 28.74 9.86 -31.74
C GLU A 553 27.28 9.60 -32.15
N LEU A 554 26.73 10.51 -32.96
CA LEU A 554 25.40 10.40 -33.59
C LEU A 554 25.38 11.20 -34.91
N GLU A 555 24.71 10.69 -35.94
CA GLU A 555 24.46 11.43 -37.19
C GLU A 555 23.02 12.00 -37.22
N ASP A 556 22.88 13.28 -37.50
CA ASP A 556 21.62 13.98 -37.73
C ASP A 556 21.38 14.19 -39.23
N GLY A 557 20.75 13.19 -39.86
CA GLY A 557 20.24 13.31 -41.23
C GLY A 557 19.02 14.24 -41.38
N GLY A 558 18.44 14.70 -40.27
CA GLY A 558 17.30 15.63 -40.23
C GLY A 558 17.70 17.08 -39.94
N ALA A 559 18.98 17.43 -40.06
CA ALA A 559 19.50 18.78 -39.82
C ALA A 559 19.04 19.75 -40.94
N PRO A 560 18.55 20.96 -40.60
CA PRO A 560 18.22 21.96 -41.61
C PRO A 560 19.46 22.34 -42.44
N PRO A 561 19.32 22.74 -43.71
CA PRO A 561 20.43 23.19 -44.55
C PRO A 561 20.97 24.57 -44.10
N GLY A 562 22.25 24.83 -44.34
CA GLY A 562 22.94 26.07 -43.97
C GLY A 562 24.02 25.85 -42.90
N GLU A 563 24.12 26.78 -41.96
CA GLU A 563 25.05 26.69 -40.81
C GLU A 563 24.81 25.43 -39.97
N VAL A 564 25.79 25.05 -39.15
CA VAL A 564 25.65 23.87 -38.26
C VAL A 564 24.76 24.25 -37.07
N PRO A 565 23.64 23.55 -36.81
CA PRO A 565 22.80 23.81 -35.65
C PRO A 565 23.56 23.59 -34.33
N VAL A 566 23.10 24.23 -33.24
CA VAL A 566 23.63 23.93 -31.91
C VAL A 566 23.07 22.59 -31.43
N TYR A 567 23.94 21.70 -30.98
CA TYR A 567 23.59 20.45 -30.32
C TYR A 567 23.99 20.50 -28.85
N ALA A 568 23.26 19.78 -28.01
CA ALA A 568 23.59 19.55 -26.61
C ALA A 568 23.49 18.06 -26.32
N VAL A 569 24.44 17.54 -25.56
CA VAL A 569 24.52 16.13 -25.17
C VAL A 569 24.47 16.05 -23.65
N ALA A 570 23.50 15.30 -23.12
CA ALA A 570 23.46 14.94 -21.70
C ALA A 570 23.75 13.45 -21.54
N ALA A 571 24.60 13.10 -20.58
CA ALA A 571 24.74 11.73 -20.09
C ALA A 571 23.47 11.34 -19.31
N ALA A 572 23.19 10.04 -19.25
CA ALA A 572 22.06 9.45 -18.56
C ALA A 572 22.50 8.15 -17.89
N ALA A 573 22.21 8.02 -16.60
CA ALA A 573 22.48 6.83 -15.79
C ALA A 573 21.36 6.65 -14.77
N SER A 574 20.86 5.42 -14.62
CA SER A 574 19.78 5.06 -13.68
C SER A 574 18.52 5.95 -13.75
N GLY A 575 18.18 6.45 -14.95
CA GLY A 575 17.03 7.34 -15.20
C GLY A 575 17.31 8.84 -15.02
N THR A 576 18.37 9.21 -14.28
CA THR A 576 18.80 10.60 -14.09
C THR A 576 19.68 11.07 -15.25
N TYR A 577 19.60 12.36 -15.59
CA TYR A 577 20.44 13.00 -16.62
C TYR A 577 21.48 13.94 -15.99
N SER A 578 22.63 14.09 -16.64
CA SER A 578 23.61 15.14 -16.34
C SER A 578 23.13 16.51 -16.84
N GLU A 579 23.88 17.57 -16.51
CA GLU A 579 23.86 18.79 -17.31
C GLU A 579 24.25 18.50 -18.78
N ALA A 580 23.75 19.32 -19.70
CA ALA A 580 23.90 19.09 -21.13
C ALA A 580 25.05 19.94 -21.72
N THR A 581 26.15 19.29 -22.06
CA THR A 581 27.31 19.94 -22.71
C THR A 581 26.92 20.35 -24.13
N ARG A 582 27.16 21.61 -24.51
CA ARG A 582 26.74 22.19 -25.80
C ARG A 582 27.89 22.24 -26.82
N SER A 583 27.57 22.13 -28.11
CA SER A 583 28.53 22.25 -29.22
C SER A 583 28.97 23.68 -29.53
N ASP A 584 28.22 24.68 -29.04
CA ASP A 584 28.57 26.11 -29.10
C ASP A 584 29.23 26.62 -27.82
N ALA A 585 29.49 25.75 -26.85
CA ALA A 585 30.37 26.07 -25.73
C ALA A 585 31.78 26.37 -26.29
N GLY A 586 32.28 27.57 -25.99
CA GLY A 586 33.65 27.94 -26.33
C GLY A 586 34.66 26.92 -25.78
N PRO A 587 35.86 26.81 -26.37
CA PRO A 587 36.90 25.95 -25.81
C PRO A 587 37.19 26.40 -24.37
N GLU A 588 36.80 25.58 -23.38
CA GLU A 588 37.17 25.83 -21.99
C GLU A 588 38.70 25.90 -21.94
N PRO A 589 39.29 26.97 -21.36
CA PRO A 589 40.73 27.09 -21.29
C PRO A 589 41.27 25.92 -20.48
N GLN A 590 42.09 25.08 -21.11
CA GLN A 590 42.67 23.91 -20.47
C GLN A 590 43.35 24.33 -19.17
N ARG A 591 42.72 24.01 -18.03
CA ARG A 591 43.41 24.05 -16.74
C ARG A 591 44.45 22.95 -16.77
N LEU A 592 45.66 23.34 -17.19
CA LEU A 592 46.88 22.55 -17.00
C LEU A 592 46.87 22.03 -15.57
N PRO A 593 47.12 20.73 -15.34
CA PRO A 593 47.07 20.16 -14.00
C PRO A 593 48.13 20.85 -13.15
N THR A 594 47.69 21.73 -12.25
CA THR A 594 48.51 22.20 -11.14
C THR A 594 48.86 20.98 -10.32
N ALA A 595 50.11 20.53 -10.45
CA ALA A 595 50.61 19.41 -9.67
C ALA A 595 50.52 19.77 -8.19
N SER A 596 49.50 19.24 -7.52
CA SER A 596 49.41 19.23 -6.05
C SER A 596 50.58 18.41 -5.54
N ALA A 597 51.68 19.08 -5.23
CA ALA A 597 52.86 18.43 -4.69
C ALA A 597 52.51 17.83 -3.32
N ASP A 598 52.73 16.53 -3.16
CA ASP A 598 52.67 15.86 -1.86
C ASP A 598 53.65 16.53 -0.89
N VAL A 599 53.11 17.26 0.09
CA VAL A 599 53.88 17.72 1.24
C VAL A 599 53.59 16.79 2.40
N HIS A 600 54.40 15.73 2.52
CA HIS A 600 54.46 14.93 3.74
C HIS A 600 54.70 15.83 4.95
N GLY A 601 53.87 15.69 5.98
CA GLY A 601 53.98 16.50 7.18
C GLY A 601 55.25 16.23 7.98
N ARG A 602 55.96 17.29 8.39
CA ARG A 602 56.87 17.23 9.55
C ARG A 602 56.78 18.53 10.35
N ALA A 603 56.80 18.40 11.68
CA ALA A 603 56.43 19.46 12.60
C ALA A 603 57.56 20.46 12.90
N ALA A 604 57.17 21.72 13.15
CA ALA A 604 57.71 22.54 14.25
C ALA A 604 56.73 23.66 14.67
N ARG A 605 56.73 23.99 15.96
CA ARG A 605 56.15 25.16 16.67
C ARG A 605 57.33 25.79 17.47
N PRO A 606 57.27 26.99 18.07
CA PRO A 606 56.20 28.00 18.18
C PRO A 606 56.70 29.43 17.76
N PRO A 607 56.05 30.57 18.12
CA PRO A 607 56.31 31.89 17.50
C PRO A 607 57.08 32.91 18.36
N VAL A 608 57.42 34.06 17.76
CA VAL A 608 57.82 35.31 18.45
C VAL A 608 57.20 36.52 17.71
N GLU A 609 56.68 37.48 18.48
CA GLU A 609 56.09 38.79 18.11
C GLU A 609 57.02 39.93 18.60
N PRO A 610 56.76 41.26 18.41
CA PRO A 610 55.78 41.97 17.58
C PRO A 610 56.35 43.22 16.82
N ALA A 611 55.44 44.07 16.28
CA ALA A 611 55.57 45.54 16.14
C ALA A 611 56.55 46.17 15.10
N SER A 612 56.43 47.42 14.62
CA SER A 612 55.30 48.38 14.44
C SER A 612 55.77 49.62 13.62
N LEU A 613 54.84 50.53 13.29
CA LEU A 613 54.99 51.97 12.92
C LEU A 613 55.27 52.39 11.44
N ASP A 614 54.33 53.19 10.93
CA ASP A 614 54.42 54.51 10.26
C ASP A 614 55.21 54.76 8.95
N GLY A 615 54.65 55.67 8.11
CA GLY A 615 55.31 56.28 6.95
C GLY A 615 54.36 56.96 5.93
N HIS A 616 54.04 58.25 6.10
CA HIS A 616 53.08 59.02 5.26
C HIS A 616 53.52 59.28 3.79
N GLY A 617 52.56 59.52 2.88
CA GLY A 617 52.84 60.06 1.53
C GLY A 617 51.61 60.37 0.63
N ARG A 618 51.08 61.61 0.70
CA ARG A 618 50.09 62.27 -0.21
C ARG A 618 50.65 63.68 -0.54
N PRO A 619 50.09 64.56 -1.41
CA PRO A 619 48.97 64.49 -2.37
C PRO A 619 49.48 64.80 -3.83
N ALA A 620 48.85 65.43 -4.83
CA ALA A 620 47.67 66.31 -5.03
C ALA A 620 47.42 66.53 -6.56
N ASP A 621 46.34 67.17 -7.08
CA ASP A 621 44.89 67.16 -6.75
C ASP A 621 44.07 67.98 -7.81
N ALA A 622 42.74 68.07 -7.65
CA ALA A 622 41.80 69.11 -8.19
C ALA A 622 41.36 69.16 -9.69
N GLY A 623 40.03 69.28 -9.91
CA GLY A 623 39.34 69.66 -11.17
C GLY A 623 37.79 69.50 -11.09
N PRO A 624 36.91 70.47 -11.51
CA PRO A 624 35.51 70.53 -10.99
C PRO A 624 34.33 70.65 -12.02
N ALA A 625 33.11 70.91 -11.48
CA ALA A 625 31.77 71.16 -12.08
C ALA A 625 30.87 69.91 -12.33
N ALA A 626 29.56 69.83 -12.01
CA ALA A 626 28.39 70.77 -11.93
C ALA A 626 27.73 71.05 -13.31
N GLN A 627 26.41 71.08 -13.56
CA GLN A 627 25.13 71.12 -12.77
C GLN A 627 24.03 70.31 -13.52
N GLN A 628 23.12 69.56 -12.87
CA GLN A 628 21.76 69.90 -12.32
C GLN A 628 20.62 70.31 -13.29
N GLY A 629 19.51 69.53 -13.25
CA GLY A 629 18.14 70.05 -13.11
C GLY A 629 17.15 69.87 -14.29
N THR A 630 15.81 69.96 -14.13
CA THR A 630 14.87 69.92 -12.96
C THR A 630 13.42 69.87 -13.50
N THR A 631 12.44 69.22 -12.83
CA THR A 631 11.05 69.71 -12.59
C THR A 631 10.20 68.77 -11.71
N MET A 632 9.43 69.41 -10.83
CA MET A 632 8.57 68.99 -9.69
C MET A 632 7.41 68.01 -10.03
N VAL A 633 6.81 67.18 -9.14
CA VAL A 633 6.34 67.35 -7.71
C VAL A 633 5.09 68.25 -7.66
N PRO A 634 3.96 67.94 -6.95
CA PRO A 634 3.81 67.30 -5.61
C PRO A 634 2.78 66.14 -5.50
N GLY A 635 2.56 65.48 -4.34
CA GLY A 635 3.25 65.52 -3.03
C GLY A 635 2.32 65.27 -1.81
N ALA A 636 2.92 65.23 -0.60
CA ALA A 636 2.28 65.11 0.74
C ALA A 636 1.58 63.76 1.08
N ARG A 637 1.54 63.25 2.32
CA ARG A 637 2.03 63.73 3.65
C ARG A 637 2.35 62.46 4.53
N ALA A 638 3.49 62.39 5.23
CA ALA A 638 3.64 62.54 6.70
C ALA A 638 3.19 61.33 7.58
N GLU A 639 3.84 60.98 8.71
CA GLU A 639 4.98 61.60 9.41
C GLU A 639 5.79 60.60 10.31
N HIS A 640 6.80 61.14 11.03
CA HIS A 640 7.86 60.58 11.90
C HIS A 640 7.48 59.50 12.97
N ALA A 641 8.38 58.87 13.74
CA ALA A 641 9.77 59.19 14.17
C ALA A 641 10.58 57.88 14.46
N ALA A 642 11.89 57.74 14.21
CA ALA A 642 13.11 58.35 14.79
C ALA A 642 13.83 57.46 15.86
N GLN A 643 15.12 57.20 15.58
CA GLN A 643 16.21 56.68 16.44
C GLN A 643 16.66 57.76 17.48
N PRO A 644 17.54 57.53 18.50
CA PRO A 644 18.85 56.83 18.39
C PRO A 644 19.41 56.08 19.64
N ASP A 645 20.70 55.71 19.57
CA ASP A 645 21.49 54.85 20.47
C ASP A 645 21.92 55.41 21.84
N SER A 646 22.35 54.52 22.76
CA SER A 646 23.45 54.82 23.72
C SER A 646 24.13 53.59 24.39
N VAL A 647 25.28 53.21 23.83
CA VAL A 647 26.60 52.82 24.41
C VAL A 647 26.78 52.07 25.77
N ASP A 648 27.57 50.97 25.67
CA ASP A 648 28.77 50.55 26.46
C ASP A 648 28.77 49.74 27.80
N ARG A 649 29.66 48.72 27.81
CA ARG A 649 30.56 48.17 28.87
C ARG A 649 30.13 47.30 30.09
N SER A 650 30.56 46.03 29.99
CA SER A 650 31.61 45.37 30.84
C SER A 650 31.26 44.48 32.06
N GLY A 651 31.95 43.32 32.12
CA GLY A 651 32.08 42.34 33.22
C GLY A 651 32.27 40.91 32.66
N SER A 652 33.48 40.35 32.54
CA SER A 652 34.34 39.71 33.58
C SER A 652 33.70 38.43 34.17
N ALA A 653 34.14 37.22 33.77
CA ALA A 653 35.14 36.34 34.45
C ALA A 653 34.53 35.54 35.64
N GLU A 654 34.87 34.28 35.99
CA GLU A 654 36.05 33.39 35.78
C GLU A 654 35.59 31.93 35.43
N SER A 655 36.35 31.06 34.71
CA SER A 655 37.41 30.08 35.14
C SER A 655 36.96 29.03 36.19
N ALA A 656 37.28 27.72 36.16
CA ALA A 656 38.04 26.79 35.29
C ALA A 656 37.33 25.38 35.29
N GLY A 657 37.62 24.33 34.51
CA GLY A 657 38.88 23.61 34.20
C GLY A 657 39.11 22.43 35.17
N SER A 658 39.56 21.21 34.82
CA SER A 658 39.94 20.57 33.55
C SER A 658 39.92 19.02 33.69
N ALA A 659 40.15 18.27 32.59
CA ALA A 659 40.26 16.79 32.59
C ALA A 659 41.70 16.28 32.81
N SER A 660 41.88 14.99 33.14
CA SER A 660 42.82 14.05 32.45
C SER A 660 42.88 12.61 33.04
N ASP A 661 43.19 11.67 32.14
CA ASP A 661 44.04 10.46 32.26
C ASP A 661 43.88 9.35 33.35
N MET A 662 43.86 8.11 32.84
CA MET A 662 44.39 6.85 33.43
C MET A 662 45.89 6.69 33.04
N PRO A 663 46.70 5.70 33.51
CA PRO A 663 46.41 4.42 34.20
C PRO A 663 47.39 4.24 35.42
N PRO A 664 47.94 3.04 35.79
CA PRO A 664 47.56 1.63 35.61
C PRO A 664 47.56 0.77 36.92
N GLY A 665 47.06 -0.47 36.84
CA GLY A 665 47.71 -1.61 37.53
C GLY A 665 46.93 -2.46 38.55
N SER A 666 46.64 -3.71 38.14
CA SER A 666 46.92 -4.95 38.91
C SER A 666 46.05 -5.43 40.11
N VAL A 667 45.46 -6.63 39.91
CA VAL A 667 45.67 -7.85 40.74
C VAL A 667 44.81 -8.11 42.03
N VAL A 668 43.80 -8.99 41.86
CA VAL A 668 43.52 -10.25 42.63
C VAL A 668 42.63 -10.30 43.91
N GLN A 669 41.87 -11.43 44.00
CA GLN A 669 41.13 -12.07 45.12
C GLN A 669 39.94 -11.29 45.77
N GLN A 670 38.71 -11.84 45.81
CA GLN A 670 38.15 -13.01 46.56
C GLN A 670 38.06 -12.81 48.09
N GLY A 671 36.90 -13.18 48.67
CA GLY A 671 36.60 -13.10 50.12
C GLY A 671 35.30 -12.32 50.37
N SER A 672 34.09 -12.90 50.40
CA SER A 672 33.55 -14.02 51.20
C SER A 672 33.37 -13.74 52.71
N VAL A 673 32.10 -13.73 53.12
CA VAL A 673 31.55 -14.35 54.36
C VAL A 673 31.54 -13.54 55.68
N SER A 674 30.48 -13.83 56.48
CA SER A 674 30.26 -13.56 57.92
C SER A 674 29.83 -12.17 58.41
N ARG A 675 28.51 -11.98 58.35
CA ARG A 675 27.64 -11.65 59.51
C ARG A 675 28.23 -12.09 60.87
N PRO A 676 28.11 -11.25 61.92
CA PRO A 676 27.54 -11.77 63.17
C PRO A 676 26.44 -10.87 63.76
N ALA A 677 25.64 -11.48 64.64
CA ALA A 677 24.69 -10.89 65.58
C ALA A 677 24.47 -11.93 66.71
N PRO A 678 23.67 -11.71 67.76
CA PRO A 678 23.17 -10.47 68.38
C PRO A 678 23.53 -10.39 69.89
N VAL A 679 23.12 -9.33 70.60
CA VAL A 679 22.95 -9.35 72.07
C VAL A 679 21.66 -8.59 72.46
N SER A 680 20.91 -9.08 73.44
CA SER A 680 19.64 -8.50 73.92
C SER A 680 19.80 -7.73 75.24
N GLY A 681 18.90 -6.79 75.54
CA GLY A 681 18.86 -6.07 76.83
C GLY A 681 17.53 -5.37 77.14
N TYR A 682 17.01 -5.63 78.35
CA TYR A 682 15.80 -5.06 79.00
C TYR A 682 15.83 -3.52 79.15
N GLY A 683 14.72 -2.77 79.38
CA GLY A 683 13.28 -3.09 79.50
C GLY A 683 12.53 -2.25 80.58
N ARG A 684 11.18 -2.08 80.48
CA ARG A 684 10.27 -1.29 81.38
C ARG A 684 10.51 0.25 81.39
N THR A 685 9.63 1.18 81.82
CA THR A 685 8.27 1.27 82.47
C THR A 685 7.76 2.74 82.31
N ALA A 686 6.51 3.18 82.49
CA ALA A 686 5.14 2.61 82.50
C ALA A 686 4.10 3.76 82.73
N ASN A 687 2.77 3.46 82.67
CA ASN A 687 1.60 4.32 82.93
C ASN A 687 1.31 5.46 81.89
N GLY A 688 0.05 5.88 81.66
CA GLY A 688 -1.23 5.33 82.15
C GLY A 688 -2.48 6.08 81.66
N ASP A 689 -3.62 5.39 81.70
CA ASP A 689 -5.02 5.88 81.56
C ASP A 689 -5.53 6.54 82.89
N PRO A 690 -6.71 7.22 83.02
CA PRO A 690 -8.01 6.80 82.42
C PRO A 690 -9.10 7.90 82.12
N ALA A 691 -10.28 7.38 81.72
CA ALA A 691 -11.67 7.93 81.83
C ALA A 691 -12.19 8.85 80.69
N ALA A 692 -13.32 8.64 79.98
CA ALA A 692 -14.53 7.77 80.04
C ALA A 692 -15.85 8.39 80.58
N ARG A 693 -16.94 8.31 79.77
CA ARG A 693 -18.41 8.29 80.06
C ARG A 693 -19.18 8.26 78.71
N THR A 694 -19.92 7.20 78.32
CA THR A 694 -21.33 6.79 78.64
C THR A 694 -22.42 7.79 78.18
N GLY A 695 -23.55 7.41 77.52
CA GLY A 695 -24.13 6.11 77.10
C GLY A 695 -24.89 6.24 75.75
N ALA A 696 -25.46 5.21 75.10
CA ALA A 696 -26.58 4.32 75.49
C ALA A 696 -27.93 5.08 75.63
N ILE A 697 -29.12 4.61 75.19
CA ILE A 697 -29.71 3.24 75.11
C ILE A 697 -30.60 3.06 73.84
N GLU A 698 -30.97 1.81 73.50
CA GLU A 698 -31.82 1.34 72.37
C GLU A 698 -33.34 1.60 72.49
N HIS A 699 -34.10 1.52 71.37
CA HIS A 699 -35.17 0.50 71.16
C HIS A 699 -35.94 0.58 69.81
N ASP A 700 -36.38 -0.59 69.35
CA ASP A 700 -37.37 -0.93 68.28
C ASP A 700 -38.73 -1.34 68.97
N PRO A 701 -39.88 -1.73 68.34
CA PRO A 701 -40.21 -1.91 66.92
C PRO A 701 -41.65 -1.50 66.42
N SER A 702 -41.83 -1.54 65.09
CA SER A 702 -43.03 -1.95 64.28
C SER A 702 -44.49 -1.57 64.65
N HIS A 703 -45.24 -0.99 63.67
CA HIS A 703 -46.68 -1.33 63.41
C HIS A 703 -47.25 -0.77 62.06
N THR A 704 -48.19 -1.51 61.45
CA THR A 704 -49.17 -1.11 60.39
C THR A 704 -50.61 -1.18 60.96
N PRO A 705 -51.72 -0.67 60.30
CA PRO A 705 -51.98 -0.35 58.88
C PRO A 705 -52.70 1.03 58.60
N GLY A 706 -53.40 1.18 57.45
CA GLY A 706 -54.16 2.40 57.01
C GLY A 706 -55.59 2.57 57.61
N PRO A 707 -56.58 3.32 57.01
CA PRO A 707 -56.75 3.67 55.57
C PRO A 707 -57.39 5.06 55.17
N GLY A 708 -57.37 5.39 53.86
CA GLY A 708 -58.53 5.82 53.01
C GLY A 708 -59.26 7.19 53.11
N ALA A 709 -59.46 7.87 51.95
CA ALA A 709 -60.69 8.61 51.53
C ALA A 709 -60.60 9.15 50.07
N GLU A 710 -61.73 9.24 49.34
CA GLU A 710 -61.88 9.83 47.98
C GLU A 710 -62.66 11.19 48.02
N PRO A 711 -63.07 11.83 46.88
CA PRO A 711 -64.30 11.39 46.18
C PRO A 711 -64.39 11.57 44.64
N ASP A 712 -65.18 10.68 44.00
CA ASP A 712 -66.12 10.91 42.86
C ASP A 712 -65.62 11.33 41.44
N SER A 713 -66.28 10.97 40.32
CA SER A 713 -67.45 10.07 40.11
C SER A 713 -67.64 9.60 38.64
N SER A 714 -68.19 8.38 38.47
CA SER A 714 -69.05 7.89 37.34
C SER A 714 -68.53 7.84 35.87
N GLY A 715 -68.84 6.81 35.05
CA GLY A 715 -69.30 5.45 35.38
C GLY A 715 -70.05 4.66 34.28
N ARG A 716 -69.59 3.42 33.99
CA ARG A 716 -70.35 2.27 33.40
C ARG A 716 -70.85 2.41 31.94
N ARG A 717 -71.20 1.34 31.19
CA ARG A 717 -71.35 -0.12 31.49
C ARG A 717 -71.10 -0.97 30.21
N ALA A 718 -70.91 -2.29 30.38
CA ALA A 718 -70.94 -3.27 29.28
C ALA A 718 -72.04 -4.33 29.51
N HIS A 719 -72.55 -4.94 28.42
CA HIS A 719 -73.34 -6.19 28.35
C HIS A 719 -73.29 -6.74 26.91
N ALA A 720 -73.76 -7.97 26.65
CA ALA A 720 -73.39 -8.74 25.45
C ALA A 720 -74.53 -9.62 24.87
N VAL A 721 -74.45 -9.92 23.55
CA VAL A 721 -75.07 -11.06 22.79
C VAL A 721 -76.62 -11.00 22.67
N PRO A 722 -77.27 -11.18 21.47
CA PRO A 722 -77.15 -12.40 20.63
C PRO A 722 -77.30 -12.30 19.07
N HIS A 723 -76.99 -13.46 18.45
CA HIS A 723 -77.38 -14.08 17.16
C HIS A 723 -78.37 -13.48 16.13
N ALA A 724 -77.94 -13.58 14.85
CA ALA A 724 -78.56 -14.32 13.71
C ALA A 724 -79.38 -13.63 12.57
N ALA A 725 -79.16 -14.19 11.35
CA ALA A 725 -79.87 -14.02 10.06
C ALA A 725 -79.77 -12.62 9.41
N VAL A 726 -79.83 -12.43 8.07
CA VAL A 726 -80.48 -13.19 6.97
C VAL A 726 -79.63 -13.20 5.67
N ASP A 727 -79.52 -14.38 5.04
CA ASP A 727 -79.56 -14.71 3.58
C ASP A 727 -79.40 -13.64 2.45
N ARG A 728 -78.88 -13.94 1.23
CA ARG A 728 -78.16 -15.14 0.70
C ARG A 728 -77.48 -14.87 -0.67
N SER A 729 -76.51 -15.73 -1.02
CA SER A 729 -76.14 -16.24 -2.37
C SER A 729 -75.79 -15.33 -3.55
N GLY A 730 -74.64 -15.65 -4.17
CA GLY A 730 -74.25 -15.25 -5.53
C GLY A 730 -73.07 -16.09 -6.01
N SER A 731 -73.24 -17.41 -6.17
CA SER A 731 -72.14 -18.39 -6.17
C SER A 731 -71.94 -19.15 -7.49
N ALA A 732 -70.67 -19.40 -7.84
CA ALA A 732 -70.17 -20.54 -8.65
C ALA A 732 -70.68 -20.60 -10.13
N THR A 733 -70.25 -21.49 -11.04
CA THR A 733 -69.61 -22.83 -10.93
C THR A 733 -68.87 -23.11 -12.27
N GLN A 734 -67.72 -23.80 -12.37
CA GLN A 734 -67.48 -25.27 -12.55
C GLN A 734 -65.99 -25.47 -12.98
N ALA A 735 -65.29 -26.62 -12.86
CA ALA A 735 -65.58 -27.93 -12.26
C ALA A 735 -64.28 -28.68 -11.86
N GLU A 736 -64.45 -29.85 -11.24
CA GLU A 736 -63.49 -30.85 -10.69
C GLU A 736 -62.86 -31.78 -11.79
N PRO A 737 -62.00 -32.83 -11.50
CA PRO A 737 -61.92 -33.68 -10.29
C PRO A 737 -60.52 -34.12 -9.76
N ALA A 738 -60.52 -34.82 -8.60
CA ALA A 738 -59.36 -35.42 -7.91
C ALA A 738 -59.01 -36.86 -8.39
N VAL A 739 -58.04 -37.63 -7.82
CA VAL A 739 -58.15 -38.38 -6.54
C VAL A 739 -56.81 -39.05 -6.10
N ARG A 740 -56.42 -38.84 -4.82
CA ARG A 740 -55.59 -39.68 -3.87
C ARG A 740 -54.09 -40.05 -4.07
N GLN A 741 -53.29 -39.71 -3.03
CA GLN A 741 -52.36 -40.55 -2.20
C GLN A 741 -51.10 -41.19 -2.86
N ASP A 742 -49.92 -41.35 -2.22
CA ASP A 742 -49.33 -41.07 -0.88
C ASP A 742 -47.77 -41.34 -0.97
N VAL A 743 -46.80 -41.12 -0.04
CA VAL A 743 -46.68 -40.64 1.37
C VAL A 743 -45.32 -39.88 1.52
N GLY A 744 -45.16 -38.98 2.51
CA GLY A 744 -43.88 -38.80 3.26
C GLY A 744 -42.94 -37.61 2.92
N GLY A 745 -42.22 -37.11 3.94
CA GLY A 745 -41.13 -36.11 3.88
C GLY A 745 -40.02 -36.48 4.90
N PRO A 746 -39.12 -35.58 5.38
CA PRO A 746 -38.93 -34.14 5.11
C PRO A 746 -37.53 -33.81 4.50
N PRO A 747 -37.20 -32.53 4.18
CA PRO A 747 -35.88 -32.15 3.65
C PRO A 747 -34.84 -31.81 4.74
N GLY A 748 -33.54 -32.00 4.44
CA GLY A 748 -32.45 -31.53 5.30
C GLY A 748 -31.05 -31.65 4.69
N SER A 749 -30.21 -30.66 4.96
CA SER A 749 -28.79 -30.52 4.59
C SER A 749 -28.43 -30.39 3.10
N VAL A 750 -27.51 -29.47 2.81
CA VAL A 750 -26.72 -29.39 1.57
C VAL A 750 -25.27 -29.19 1.99
N ILE A 751 -24.39 -30.09 1.54
CA ILE A 751 -22.92 -30.00 1.66
C ILE A 751 -22.35 -30.22 0.25
N GLU A 752 -21.14 -29.73 0.03
CA GLU A 752 -20.37 -29.82 -1.21
C GLU A 752 -20.13 -31.27 -1.69
N ALA A 753 -19.99 -31.46 -3.01
CA ALA A 753 -18.70 -31.77 -3.65
C ALA A 753 -18.81 -32.68 -4.90
N GLY A 754 -18.09 -32.30 -5.97
CA GLY A 754 -17.21 -33.19 -6.74
C GLY A 754 -17.78 -34.28 -7.67
N ALA A 755 -16.93 -34.67 -8.63
CA ALA A 755 -17.06 -35.77 -9.62
C ALA A 755 -18.24 -35.66 -10.62
N ALA A 756 -18.06 -35.73 -11.94
CA ALA A 756 -17.28 -36.66 -12.78
C ALA A 756 -17.88 -38.07 -12.85
N THR A 757 -18.32 -38.46 -14.05
CA THR A 757 -18.92 -39.77 -14.35
C THR A 757 -17.87 -40.76 -14.84
N ASP A 758 -17.81 -41.95 -14.23
CA ASP A 758 -17.09 -43.11 -14.74
C ASP A 758 -18.02 -44.34 -14.75
N SER A 759 -17.75 -45.31 -15.63
CA SER A 759 -18.44 -46.59 -15.73
C SER A 759 -17.57 -47.59 -16.50
N GLY A 760 -16.48 -48.04 -15.88
CA GLY A 760 -15.60 -49.04 -16.44
C GLY A 760 -16.20 -50.46 -16.49
N SER A 761 -15.60 -51.32 -17.31
CA SER A 761 -15.74 -52.79 -17.22
C SER A 761 -14.51 -53.44 -17.84
N ALA A 762 -13.96 -54.45 -17.16
CA ALA A 762 -12.68 -55.07 -17.54
C ALA A 762 -12.82 -56.58 -17.76
N SER A 763 -12.19 -57.09 -18.83
CA SER A 763 -11.53 -58.41 -18.85
C SER A 763 -10.70 -58.61 -20.11
N ARG A 764 -9.57 -59.32 -19.95
CA ARG A 764 -8.69 -59.83 -21.03
C ARG A 764 -9.28 -61.12 -21.62
N PRO A 765 -9.03 -61.45 -22.91
CA PRO A 765 -7.73 -62.03 -23.31
C PRO A 765 -7.13 -61.40 -24.57
N GLY A 766 -5.91 -61.81 -24.94
CA GLY A 766 -5.29 -61.47 -26.23
C GLY A 766 -5.30 -62.67 -27.20
N PRO A 767 -4.79 -62.49 -28.43
CA PRO A 767 -4.33 -63.62 -29.23
C PRO A 767 -2.93 -63.44 -29.86
N THR A 768 -2.37 -64.55 -30.29
CA THR A 768 -1.22 -64.64 -31.20
C THR A 768 -1.65 -64.31 -32.65
N ALA A 769 -0.70 -64.09 -33.55
CA ALA A 769 -0.96 -63.80 -34.97
C ALA A 769 -1.57 -64.98 -35.74
N GLU A 770 -2.28 -64.70 -36.84
CA GLU A 770 -1.83 -65.05 -38.21
C GLU A 770 -2.73 -64.49 -39.33
N GLN A 771 -2.13 -64.22 -40.51
CA GLN A 771 -2.72 -64.27 -41.87
C GLN A 771 -3.87 -63.28 -42.24
N VAL A 772 -4.10 -62.85 -43.51
CA VAL A 772 -3.31 -62.86 -44.77
C VAL A 772 -3.87 -61.80 -45.77
N SER A 773 -3.05 -61.37 -46.74
CA SER A 773 -3.38 -60.68 -48.02
C SER A 773 -4.15 -59.33 -48.07
N SER A 774 -3.45 -58.32 -48.60
CA SER A 774 -3.98 -57.42 -49.65
C SER A 774 -3.88 -58.12 -51.04
N PRO A 775 -4.38 -57.59 -52.19
CA PRO A 775 -4.19 -56.24 -52.77
C PRO A 775 -5.56 -55.59 -53.14
N ASP A 776 -5.86 -54.79 -54.17
CA ASP A 776 -5.20 -54.19 -55.38
C ASP A 776 -6.15 -53.04 -55.90
N SER A 777 -5.89 -52.15 -56.86
CA SER A 777 -4.72 -51.74 -57.66
C SER A 777 -4.96 -50.37 -58.33
N ALA A 778 -3.90 -49.73 -58.88
CA ALA A 778 -3.92 -48.82 -60.06
C ALA A 778 -4.74 -47.48 -59.96
N GLN A 779 -4.61 -46.44 -60.81
CA GLN A 779 -3.61 -45.84 -61.74
C GLN A 779 -4.10 -44.39 -62.07
N HIS A 780 -3.44 -43.42 -62.74
CA HIS A 780 -2.26 -43.30 -63.62
C HIS A 780 -1.41 -42.04 -63.25
N GLY A 781 -0.39 -41.70 -64.05
CA GLY A 781 0.22 -40.35 -64.15
C GLY A 781 -0.35 -39.52 -65.34
N PRO A 782 0.42 -38.70 -66.11
CA PRO A 782 1.91 -38.68 -66.19
C PRO A 782 2.64 -37.32 -66.47
N VAL A 783 3.98 -37.32 -66.30
CA VAL A 783 5.03 -36.69 -67.17
C VAL A 783 5.19 -35.15 -67.28
N ALA A 784 6.37 -34.52 -67.45
CA ALA A 784 7.79 -34.80 -67.10
C ALA A 784 8.72 -33.60 -67.47
N GLN A 785 10.06 -33.81 -67.39
CA GLN A 785 11.20 -33.01 -67.92
C GLN A 785 11.68 -31.85 -67.01
N SER A 786 12.89 -31.81 -66.41
CA SER A 786 14.31 -32.07 -66.82
C SER A 786 14.98 -30.82 -67.43
N ALA A 787 16.25 -30.44 -67.19
CA ALA A 787 17.40 -30.98 -66.42
C ALA A 787 18.30 -29.79 -65.96
N GLY A 788 19.43 -29.89 -65.22
CA GLY A 788 20.11 -30.99 -64.51
C GLY A 788 21.65 -30.82 -64.48
N SER A 789 22.32 -31.34 -63.43
CA SER A 789 23.80 -31.47 -63.25
C SER A 789 24.61 -30.15 -63.14
N GLY A 790 25.66 -29.99 -62.34
CA GLY A 790 26.42 -30.84 -61.38
C GLY A 790 27.50 -29.94 -60.71
N ALA A 791 28.62 -30.35 -60.09
CA ALA A 791 29.18 -31.61 -59.53
C ALA A 791 30.60 -31.24 -58.97
N SER A 792 31.25 -31.84 -57.96
CA SER A 792 30.95 -32.82 -56.89
C SER A 792 32.17 -32.87 -55.92
N ALA A 793 32.22 -33.83 -54.97
CA ALA A 793 33.38 -34.25 -54.13
C ALA A 793 33.72 -33.41 -52.87
N GLU A 794 34.19 -33.96 -51.73
CA GLU A 794 34.29 -35.38 -51.29
C GLU A 794 34.35 -35.53 -49.75
N PHE A 795 34.15 -36.75 -49.23
CA PHE A 795 34.22 -37.14 -47.80
C PHE A 795 35.54 -37.88 -47.48
N PRO A 796 36.01 -37.93 -46.21
CA PRO A 796 35.60 -38.99 -45.27
C PRO A 796 35.16 -38.43 -43.89
N ALA A 797 34.20 -39.00 -43.14
CA ALA A 797 33.79 -40.38 -42.86
C ALA A 797 34.56 -41.07 -41.72
N GLY A 798 33.90 -41.16 -40.54
CA GLY A 798 34.26 -41.94 -39.36
C GLY A 798 33.02 -42.05 -38.47
N ALA A 799 32.68 -43.23 -37.94
CA ALA A 799 31.31 -43.55 -37.52
C ALA A 799 31.19 -44.30 -36.18
N ALA A 800 30.05 -44.11 -35.50
CA ALA A 800 29.51 -45.03 -34.50
C ALA A 800 27.97 -44.88 -34.34
N THR A 801 27.24 -45.95 -34.69
CA THR A 801 25.92 -46.39 -34.16
C THR A 801 24.94 -45.35 -33.55
N GLY A 802 23.79 -45.15 -34.21
CA GLY A 802 22.65 -44.36 -33.68
C GLY A 802 21.48 -45.21 -33.14
N ALA A 803 20.36 -44.54 -32.83
CA ALA A 803 19.09 -45.13 -32.42
C ALA A 803 17.91 -44.18 -32.75
N GLY A 804 16.71 -44.74 -32.97
CA GLY A 804 15.39 -44.08 -32.86
C GLY A 804 15.12 -42.79 -33.65
N VAL A 805 14.27 -42.85 -34.69
CA VAL A 805 13.64 -41.66 -35.30
C VAL A 805 12.20 -41.53 -34.79
N GLU A 806 11.93 -40.49 -34.00
CA GLU A 806 10.58 -40.04 -33.65
C GLU A 806 10.05 -39.04 -34.70
N PRO A 807 8.72 -38.84 -34.81
CA PRO A 807 8.13 -37.92 -35.79
C PRO A 807 8.55 -36.47 -35.51
N ALA A 808 8.96 -35.76 -36.57
CA ALA A 808 9.51 -34.42 -36.44
C ALA A 808 8.47 -33.39 -35.98
N VAL A 809 8.72 -32.79 -34.81
CA VAL A 809 8.15 -31.50 -34.41
C VAL A 809 8.55 -30.46 -35.47
N PRO A 810 7.65 -29.54 -35.90
CA PRO A 810 8.02 -28.47 -36.81
C PRO A 810 9.12 -27.61 -36.18
N LEU A 811 10.30 -27.59 -36.81
CA LEU A 811 11.45 -26.83 -36.37
C LEU A 811 11.10 -25.34 -36.26
N VAL A 812 11.32 -24.78 -35.07
CA VAL A 812 11.32 -23.33 -34.88
C VAL A 812 12.44 -22.75 -35.75
N SER A 813 12.13 -21.72 -36.52
CA SER A 813 13.12 -21.09 -37.39
C SER A 813 14.10 -20.24 -36.57
N ASP A 814 15.19 -20.84 -36.13
CA ASP A 814 16.33 -20.20 -35.46
C ASP A 814 17.17 -19.35 -36.45
N ASP A 815 16.51 -18.50 -37.22
CA ASP A 815 17.15 -17.44 -38.00
C ASP A 815 17.64 -16.36 -37.04
N PRO A 816 18.94 -16.00 -37.02
CA PRO A 816 19.45 -14.91 -36.20
C PRO A 816 19.04 -13.52 -36.72
N MET A 817 18.52 -13.38 -37.95
CA MET A 817 18.07 -12.12 -38.53
C MET A 817 16.84 -12.31 -39.47
N PRO A 818 15.69 -12.79 -38.96
CA PRO A 818 14.47 -13.05 -39.72
C PRO A 818 14.10 -11.90 -40.68
N SER A 819 13.89 -12.27 -41.94
CA SER A 819 13.57 -11.35 -43.05
C SER A 819 14.63 -10.27 -43.34
N GLY A 820 15.85 -10.42 -42.82
CA GLY A 820 16.90 -9.40 -42.94
C GLY A 820 16.60 -8.12 -42.14
N ILE A 821 15.80 -8.23 -41.07
CA ILE A 821 15.48 -7.12 -40.16
C ILE A 821 16.30 -7.33 -38.87
N PRO A 822 17.12 -6.35 -38.43
CA PRO A 822 17.84 -6.42 -37.16
C PRO A 822 16.90 -6.74 -35.99
N VAL A 823 17.23 -7.74 -35.17
CA VAL A 823 16.38 -8.27 -34.09
C VAL A 823 16.70 -7.67 -32.73
N VAL A 824 15.70 -7.63 -31.85
CA VAL A 824 15.91 -7.34 -30.42
C VAL A 824 16.70 -8.48 -29.75
N THR A 825 17.47 -8.14 -28.72
CA THR A 825 18.22 -9.11 -27.90
C THR A 825 17.97 -8.88 -26.42
N ASP A 826 18.44 -9.80 -25.58
CA ASP A 826 18.35 -9.72 -24.11
C ASP A 826 16.92 -9.52 -23.58
N LEU A 827 15.93 -10.19 -24.18
CA LEU A 827 14.55 -10.15 -23.67
C LEU A 827 14.48 -10.75 -22.27
N ALA A 828 14.09 -9.94 -21.30
CA ALA A 828 13.99 -10.30 -19.88
C ALA A 828 12.86 -9.52 -19.20
N GLU A 829 12.14 -10.17 -18.28
CA GLU A 829 11.24 -9.50 -17.34
C GLU A 829 12.07 -8.76 -16.27
N ARG A 830 11.67 -7.53 -15.94
CA ARG A 830 12.20 -6.73 -14.83
C ARG A 830 11.09 -5.87 -14.23
N ALA A 831 10.78 -6.07 -12.95
CA ALA A 831 9.83 -5.28 -12.17
C ALA A 831 8.42 -5.15 -12.83
N GLY A 832 7.92 -6.22 -13.44
CA GLY A 832 6.62 -6.26 -14.11
C GLY A 832 6.62 -5.74 -15.56
N LEU A 833 7.79 -5.46 -16.14
CA LEU A 833 7.96 -4.96 -17.50
C LEU A 833 8.84 -5.90 -18.33
N LEU A 834 8.57 -6.02 -19.64
CA LEU A 834 9.53 -6.60 -20.57
C LEU A 834 10.62 -5.58 -20.88
N THR A 835 11.86 -5.99 -20.77
CA THR A 835 13.04 -5.24 -21.18
C THR A 835 13.80 -6.03 -22.23
N PHE A 836 14.34 -5.33 -23.23
CA PHE A 836 15.19 -5.86 -24.30
C PHE A 836 16.06 -4.75 -24.89
N VAL A 837 17.14 -5.12 -25.57
CA VAL A 837 17.99 -4.18 -26.33
C VAL A 837 17.33 -3.93 -27.68
N TRP A 838 17.10 -2.65 -27.99
CA TRP A 838 16.62 -2.22 -29.30
C TRP A 838 17.75 -2.23 -30.34
N PRO A 839 17.56 -2.86 -31.51
CA PRO A 839 18.55 -2.86 -32.57
C PRO A 839 18.51 -1.56 -33.39
N THR A 840 19.66 -1.17 -33.92
CA THR A 840 19.83 0.08 -34.68
C THR A 840 18.92 0.14 -35.91
N GLY A 841 18.23 1.26 -36.10
CA GLY A 841 17.36 1.52 -37.25
C GLY A 841 15.93 0.97 -37.13
N ILE A 842 15.60 0.26 -36.04
CA ILE A 842 14.24 -0.21 -35.75
C ILE A 842 13.55 0.78 -34.81
N THR A 843 12.29 1.13 -35.10
CA THR A 843 11.51 2.15 -34.36
C THR A 843 10.17 1.63 -33.82
N GLU A 844 9.73 0.47 -34.29
CA GLU A 844 8.56 -0.28 -33.84
C GLU A 844 8.93 -1.77 -33.69
N VAL A 845 8.29 -2.47 -32.75
CA VAL A 845 8.35 -3.93 -32.60
C VAL A 845 6.94 -4.48 -32.40
N MET A 846 6.75 -5.77 -32.67
CA MET A 846 5.56 -6.53 -32.33
C MET A 846 5.89 -7.46 -31.16
N VAL A 847 5.20 -7.29 -30.03
CA VAL A 847 5.26 -8.21 -28.89
C VAL A 847 4.11 -9.19 -29.03
N VAL A 848 4.39 -10.48 -28.85
CA VAL A 848 3.43 -11.57 -29.14
C VAL A 848 3.47 -12.58 -28.01
N ALA A 849 2.31 -12.89 -27.43
CA ALA A 849 2.19 -13.75 -26.26
C ALA A 849 1.19 -14.90 -26.42
N ARG A 850 1.46 -16.03 -25.79
CA ARG A 850 0.58 -17.21 -25.70
C ARG A 850 0.73 -17.90 -24.33
N PRO A 851 -0.34 -18.41 -23.72
CA PRO A 851 -0.22 -19.19 -22.48
C PRO A 851 0.46 -20.56 -22.73
N GLU A 852 -0.13 -21.41 -23.57
CA GLU A 852 0.23 -22.85 -23.64
C GLU A 852 1.59 -23.20 -24.27
N ARG A 853 2.13 -22.37 -25.18
CA ARG A 853 3.36 -22.67 -25.92
C ARG A 853 4.04 -21.43 -26.50
N PRO A 854 5.33 -21.47 -26.86
CA PRO A 854 6.00 -20.39 -27.58
C PRO A 854 5.25 -19.97 -28.87
N PRO A 855 5.18 -18.65 -29.15
CA PRO A 855 4.77 -18.14 -30.46
C PRO A 855 5.69 -18.62 -31.57
N LEU A 856 5.13 -19.02 -32.71
CA LEU A 856 5.86 -19.50 -33.88
C LEU A 856 6.14 -18.36 -34.87
N ALA A 857 5.13 -17.53 -35.16
CA ALA A 857 5.23 -16.37 -36.05
C ALA A 857 4.51 -15.14 -35.48
N PRO A 858 4.85 -13.89 -35.90
CA PRO A 858 4.28 -12.69 -35.29
C PRO A 858 2.84 -12.35 -35.71
N ASP A 859 2.30 -13.06 -36.70
CA ASP A 859 0.95 -13.00 -37.22
C ASP A 859 0.09 -14.21 -36.81
N GLU A 860 0.55 -15.00 -35.84
CA GLU A 860 -0.14 -16.19 -35.34
C GLU A 860 -1.51 -15.85 -34.72
N PRO A 861 -2.65 -16.32 -35.27
CA PRO A 861 -3.99 -15.82 -34.92
C PRO A 861 -4.47 -16.23 -33.53
N GLU A 862 -3.84 -17.24 -32.93
CA GLU A 862 -4.10 -17.70 -31.56
C GLU A 862 -3.20 -16.98 -30.52
N ALA A 863 -2.40 -16.00 -30.94
CA ALA A 863 -1.49 -15.25 -30.09
C ALA A 863 -1.95 -13.80 -29.85
N ARG A 864 -1.78 -13.32 -28.62
CA ARG A 864 -2.03 -11.92 -28.25
C ARG A 864 -0.86 -11.08 -28.74
N ALA A 865 -1.01 -10.47 -29.92
CA ALA A 865 -0.02 -9.56 -30.51
C ALA A 865 -0.36 -8.09 -30.23
N TRP A 866 0.65 -7.27 -29.88
CA TRP A 866 0.53 -5.81 -29.80
C TRP A 866 1.82 -5.10 -30.20
N LYS A 867 1.67 -3.93 -30.85
CA LYS A 867 2.79 -3.14 -31.36
C LYS A 867 3.30 -2.17 -30.29
N VAL A 868 4.61 -2.10 -30.12
CA VAL A 868 5.29 -1.12 -29.26
C VAL A 868 6.18 -0.21 -30.11
N THR A 869 6.15 1.09 -29.86
CA THR A 869 7.10 2.06 -30.45
C THR A 869 8.29 2.25 -29.50
N ASN A 870 9.48 2.52 -30.02
CA ASN A 870 10.65 2.80 -29.16
C ASN A 870 10.36 4.00 -28.23
N MET A 871 9.66 5.01 -28.73
CA MET A 871 9.23 6.16 -27.91
C MET A 871 8.37 5.75 -26.70
N ARG A 872 7.44 4.80 -26.84
CA ARG A 872 6.62 4.33 -25.70
C ARG A 872 7.43 3.46 -24.75
N TYR A 873 8.27 2.58 -25.29
CA TYR A 873 9.19 1.74 -24.52
C TYR A 873 10.15 2.58 -23.65
N GLU A 874 10.74 3.63 -24.22
CA GLU A 874 11.62 4.59 -23.51
C GLU A 874 10.87 5.45 -22.47
N ILE A 875 9.55 5.62 -22.59
CA ILE A 875 8.72 6.36 -21.61
C ILE A 875 8.31 5.47 -20.43
N ASP A 876 7.90 4.22 -20.70
CA ASP A 876 7.45 3.28 -19.66
C ASP A 876 8.61 2.56 -18.94
N GLY A 877 9.85 2.66 -19.45
CA GLY A 877 11.01 1.93 -18.93
C GLY A 877 11.07 0.45 -19.37
N GLY A 878 10.20 0.05 -20.29
CA GLY A 878 9.98 -1.32 -20.73
C GLY A 878 8.63 -1.44 -21.45
N VAL A 879 8.21 -2.67 -21.79
CA VAL A 879 6.84 -2.94 -22.23
C VAL A 879 6.01 -3.35 -21.02
N ARG A 880 4.97 -2.57 -20.72
CA ARG A 880 3.87 -3.01 -19.85
C ARG A 880 3.13 -4.15 -20.56
N VAL A 881 3.12 -5.34 -19.98
CA VAL A 881 2.27 -6.44 -20.45
C VAL A 881 0.81 -6.16 -20.03
N PRO A 882 -0.19 -6.41 -20.90
CA PRO A 882 -1.60 -6.22 -20.55
C PRO A 882 -1.99 -7.06 -19.31
N PRO A 883 -2.73 -6.51 -18.33
CA PRO A 883 -3.08 -7.22 -17.10
C PRO A 883 -4.09 -8.35 -17.31
N ASP A 884 -4.80 -8.35 -18.45
CA ASP A 884 -5.66 -9.42 -18.96
C ASP A 884 -4.89 -10.64 -19.48
N LEU A 885 -3.56 -10.57 -19.64
CA LEU A 885 -2.76 -11.68 -20.13
C LEU A 885 -2.61 -12.77 -19.04
N PRO A 886 -3.12 -14.00 -19.24
CA PRO A 886 -2.96 -15.08 -18.26
C PRO A 886 -1.50 -15.43 -18.07
N ARG A 887 -1.12 -15.79 -16.83
CA ARG A 887 0.24 -16.21 -16.46
C ARG A 887 0.19 -17.58 -15.79
N PRO A 888 1.16 -18.50 -16.04
CA PRO A 888 2.35 -18.33 -16.87
C PRO A 888 2.05 -18.16 -18.37
N CYS A 889 2.97 -17.55 -19.11
CA CYS A 889 2.87 -17.42 -20.56
C CYS A 889 4.24 -17.35 -21.25
N HIS A 890 4.27 -17.72 -22.52
CA HIS A 890 5.40 -17.50 -23.41
C HIS A 890 5.24 -16.18 -24.17
N ILE A 891 6.31 -15.41 -24.28
CA ILE A 891 6.34 -14.13 -25.02
C ILE A 891 7.52 -14.12 -25.98
N ALA A 892 7.30 -13.59 -27.18
CA ALA A 892 8.34 -13.33 -28.17
C ALA A 892 8.19 -11.92 -28.77
N VAL A 893 9.28 -11.34 -29.27
CA VAL A 893 9.33 -9.97 -29.82
C VAL A 893 9.96 -9.95 -31.20
N ALA A 894 9.23 -9.43 -32.19
CA ALA A 894 9.68 -9.31 -33.57
C ALA A 894 9.91 -7.84 -33.95
N SER A 895 11.03 -7.55 -34.61
CA SER A 895 11.33 -6.20 -35.08
C SER A 895 10.44 -5.77 -36.24
N CYS A 896 10.09 -4.49 -36.30
CA CYS A 896 9.32 -3.91 -37.39
C CYS A 896 10.09 -2.76 -38.07
N ARG A 897 10.24 -2.84 -39.38
CA ARG A 897 10.82 -1.76 -40.21
C ARG A 897 9.70 -1.04 -40.98
N ARG A 898 9.75 0.30 -41.02
CA ARG A 898 8.94 1.05 -41.99
C ARG A 898 9.66 1.15 -43.32
N GLU A 899 8.99 0.74 -44.37
CA GLU A 899 9.45 0.96 -45.74
C GLU A 899 9.22 2.43 -46.15
N PRO A 900 9.93 2.97 -47.17
CA PRO A 900 9.81 4.38 -47.56
C PRO A 900 8.40 4.84 -48.00
N ASN A 901 7.49 3.91 -48.27
CA ASN A 901 6.08 4.16 -48.56
C ASN A 901 5.19 4.25 -47.29
N GLY A 902 5.80 4.21 -46.09
CA GLY A 902 5.11 4.26 -44.80
C GLY A 902 4.57 2.92 -44.29
N LYS A 903 4.56 1.86 -45.11
CA LYS A 903 4.09 0.52 -44.71
C LYS A 903 5.02 -0.06 -43.64
N LEU A 904 4.42 -0.66 -42.62
CA LEU A 904 5.14 -1.42 -41.60
C LEU A 904 5.35 -2.87 -42.10
N THR A 905 6.60 -3.32 -42.10
CA THR A 905 7.03 -4.70 -42.34
C THR A 905 7.49 -5.29 -41.01
N VAL A 906 6.81 -6.33 -40.52
CA VAL A 906 7.24 -7.13 -39.37
C VAL A 906 8.20 -8.22 -39.86
N ALA A 907 9.22 -8.57 -39.08
CA ALA A 907 10.05 -9.74 -39.36
C ALA A 907 9.20 -11.03 -39.37
N ALA A 908 9.49 -12.01 -40.22
CA ALA A 908 8.67 -13.23 -40.36
C ALA A 908 8.83 -14.26 -39.23
N GLY A 909 9.53 -13.91 -38.14
CA GLY A 909 9.83 -14.82 -37.03
C GLY A 909 10.55 -14.11 -35.89
N PHE A 910 10.91 -14.87 -34.85
CA PHE A 910 11.57 -14.36 -33.65
C PHE A 910 12.91 -15.08 -33.43
N ALA A 911 13.99 -14.32 -33.30
CA ALA A 911 15.31 -14.85 -32.98
C ALA A 911 15.36 -15.46 -31.55
N PRO A 912 16.31 -16.35 -31.24
CA PRO A 912 16.35 -17.05 -29.95
C PRO A 912 16.41 -16.11 -28.72
N GLY A 913 17.21 -15.03 -28.79
CA GLY A 913 17.33 -14.02 -27.72
C GLY A 913 16.14 -13.06 -27.58
N ALA A 914 15.09 -13.23 -28.39
CA ALA A 914 13.88 -12.42 -28.41
C ALA A 914 12.65 -13.22 -27.91
N ARG A 915 12.87 -14.23 -27.05
CA ARG A 915 11.85 -15.16 -26.53
C ARG A 915 12.04 -15.39 -25.03
N ILE A 916 10.95 -15.41 -24.25
CA ILE A 916 10.94 -15.79 -22.82
C ILE A 916 9.73 -16.65 -22.46
N HIS A 917 9.79 -17.29 -21.29
CA HIS A 917 8.66 -17.86 -20.57
C HIS A 917 8.53 -17.12 -19.23
N TRP A 918 7.43 -16.39 -19.04
CA TRP A 918 7.16 -15.55 -17.87
C TRP A 918 6.23 -16.30 -16.91
N THR A 919 6.71 -16.59 -15.70
CA THR A 919 6.04 -17.45 -14.71
C THR A 919 5.48 -16.75 -13.46
N HIS A 920 5.78 -15.46 -13.25
CA HIS A 920 5.34 -14.70 -12.07
C HIS A 920 4.09 -13.83 -12.29
N ALA A 921 3.19 -13.83 -11.30
CA ALA A 921 2.09 -12.89 -11.14
C ALA A 921 2.58 -11.53 -10.61
#